data_AF-A0A932LDL9-F1
#
_entry.id   AF-A0A932LDL9-F1
#
_cell.length_a   1.000
_cell.length_b   1.000
_cell.length_c   1.000
_cell.angle_alpha   90.00
_cell.angle_beta   90.00
_cell.angle_gamma   90.00
#
_symmetry.space_group_name_H-M   'P 1'
#
loop_
_entity.id
_entity.type
_entity.pdbx_description
1 polymer ?
#
loop_
_entity_poly.entity_id
_entity_poly.type
_entity_poly.pdbx_seq_one_letter_code
_entity_poly.pdbx_strand_id
1 'polypeptide(L)'
;MAIERVALIFDNKARPETTGVYCRPALGSLVEVEHFLPTELSRIPREGFDLYLRIDDGLDYTLPADLHPCAWWAIDTHLDFESCLAKAGDKRFDICFIGNLFPGERGDLVRLIQSRYSNCFVGQRYFEQMAETYSASRIVFNRSIRNDINMRVFEAVACGSLLLTNDLSDNGQAGLFQDSVHLATYRDAEELLDKTAYYLAHEDVRERIAAVGREEVLAKHTYRHRMERLLAEVEMQIAVGSCIQGSGVANEERRPRDENRQASNPSTVQRYNSSTHRDHAYFEFSRPELVALVPEAARRVLDIGCGAGRVGAAIKARQQAEVVGIELDAQAAAEAQDRLDRVLVGNIEQMELDLPPQSFDAILCGDVLEHLSDPASVLRRARQWVKPDGRLIASIPNIRHQSVLRALLDGNWTYEPAGLLDRDHLRFFTRREVEKLFYRSGFSIHEIHAVPGPGYDEWVDRGRPNEVKVGRLHIGGMSDTEAEEFYAYQYLLSALPAALPEHGLTSIVIVTHNQVAYTRQCVDNIRERTDELYELVFVDNASTDGTVEYLRSLEGAKVLTNADNRGFPAAVNQGIRVATGKQILLLNNDCIVTTAWLRRLLRALEIDSRIGLVGPCSNNVSGSQQVTVRYEELESLDGFAWDWGKKHDQIIADTDRLVGFCLVIRRELIDKMGALDERFGMGCFEDDDYCLRALRAGYRVVIARDAFVHHFGGRTFVGSGVSFADLMQRNQQLFREKLNQMAIESGRNGNAARPDEPREQVSHGSRKHDFHPAHQGGLLLSRSQIRLSLCLIMRDNSGTIVQCLESIRPWVDEMVCVDTGSQDETPRIAERLGARLHYFPWCDSFSAARNESFRHARGHWIFWMDSDDTIDRENGHKLRQLAYAETDPAVLAYSMKVHCPSPGKNGDTEVTVVDQIKLVRNLPELRWDRRIHEQIIPAIRRAGGEIAFTNVYLVHSGADRSPEGRRSKLERDLRLLNLELQEYPDHPFTLFNLGMTYLDAGDYQRATVYLNRSIERSGESESHLRKAYAMLVSSHAQLRHCQIADEIGQQGLRLFPRDAELRFREAALLHDFGRLAEAAESYRKILETDEEPHFASVERGIKGYLTRHNLAVIYADMGDLASAEQQWRLALAEMPSFEPAKQGLHDIVRESAAATCAVSLSACVTNRISLTGSPRLSGL
;
A
#
# COMPACT_ATOMS: atom_id res chain seq x y z
N MET A 1 -39.26 38.13 16.86
CA MET A 1 -40.34 37.31 17.49
C MET A 1 -39.65 36.41 18.48
N ALA A 2 -40.28 36.04 19.60
CA ALA A 2 -39.79 34.89 20.35
C ALA A 2 -40.13 33.64 19.54
N ILE A 3 -39.21 32.69 19.39
CA ILE A 3 -39.49 31.40 18.78
C ILE A 3 -40.29 30.59 19.80
N GLU A 4 -41.54 30.23 19.50
CA GLU A 4 -42.42 29.51 20.44
C GLU A 4 -42.67 28.06 20.01
N ARG A 5 -42.70 27.76 18.70
CA ARG A 5 -42.87 26.41 18.13
C ARG A 5 -41.77 26.06 17.13
N VAL A 6 -41.10 24.92 17.31
CA VAL A 6 -40.04 24.42 16.41
C VAL A 6 -40.37 23.04 15.84
N ALA A 7 -40.24 22.90 14.53
CA ALA A 7 -40.24 21.61 13.84
C ALA A 7 -38.81 21.06 13.78
N LEU A 8 -38.54 19.99 14.53
CA LEU A 8 -37.22 19.39 14.68
C LEU A 8 -37.11 18.14 13.80
N ILE A 9 -36.12 18.11 12.89
CA ILE A 9 -36.06 17.12 11.80
C ILE A 9 -34.78 16.29 11.88
N PHE A 10 -34.92 14.99 12.15
CA PHE A 10 -33.84 13.98 12.18
C PHE A 10 -34.41 12.55 12.19
N ASP A 11 -33.61 11.55 11.80
CA ASP A 11 -34.02 10.14 11.84
C ASP A 11 -33.50 9.41 13.08
N ASN A 12 -34.39 9.10 14.02
CA ASN A 12 -34.07 8.26 15.19
C ASN A 12 -34.51 6.80 15.07
N LYS A 13 -34.89 6.33 13.87
CA LYS A 13 -35.22 4.93 13.58
C LYS A 13 -34.06 4.22 12.88
N ALA A 14 -33.50 4.85 11.85
CA ALA A 14 -32.30 4.39 11.17
C ALA A 14 -31.02 4.70 11.98
N ARG A 15 -31.05 5.80 12.76
CA ARG A 15 -29.95 6.24 13.64
C ARG A 15 -30.44 6.52 15.06
N PRO A 16 -30.85 5.52 15.86
CA PRO A 16 -31.35 5.71 17.23
C PRO A 16 -30.39 6.48 18.16
N GLU A 17 -29.12 6.52 17.82
CA GLU A 17 -28.03 7.19 18.53
C GLU A 17 -27.84 8.68 18.16
N THR A 18 -28.60 9.22 17.20
CA THR A 18 -28.48 10.62 16.74
C THR A 18 -28.59 11.67 17.85
N THR A 19 -27.80 12.75 17.74
CA THR A 19 -27.84 13.91 18.67
C THR A 19 -29.25 14.46 18.84
N GLY A 20 -30.08 14.39 17.80
CA GLY A 20 -31.46 14.88 17.80
C GLY A 20 -32.30 14.38 18.98
N VAL A 21 -32.03 13.16 19.46
CA VAL A 21 -32.70 12.55 20.62
C VAL A 21 -32.47 13.36 21.91
N TYR A 22 -31.31 14.03 22.04
CA TYR A 22 -30.97 14.90 23.18
C TYR A 22 -31.30 16.38 22.91
N CYS A 23 -31.19 16.81 21.65
CA CYS A 23 -31.63 18.14 21.22
C CYS A 23 -33.11 18.36 21.50
N ARG A 24 -33.95 17.34 21.23
CA ARG A 24 -35.40 17.38 21.41
C ARG A 24 -35.86 17.75 22.84
N PRO A 25 -35.43 17.07 23.93
CA PRO A 25 -35.81 17.45 25.29
C PRO A 25 -35.14 18.75 25.76
N ALA A 26 -33.91 19.06 25.33
CA ALA A 26 -33.25 20.32 25.69
C ALA A 26 -34.01 21.53 25.11
N LEU A 27 -34.34 21.47 23.82
CA LEU A 27 -35.12 22.48 23.13
C LEU A 27 -36.59 22.51 23.62
N GLY A 28 -37.18 21.33 23.86
CA GLY A 28 -38.52 21.16 24.43
C GLY A 28 -38.70 21.67 25.86
N SER A 29 -37.60 22.04 26.54
CA SER A 29 -37.63 22.74 27.84
C SER A 29 -37.68 24.27 27.73
N LEU A 30 -37.55 24.79 26.50
CA LEU A 30 -37.51 26.22 26.17
C LEU A 30 -38.70 26.65 25.31
N VAL A 31 -39.09 25.79 24.36
CA VAL A 31 -40.10 26.06 23.32
C VAL A 31 -40.92 24.78 23.05
N GLU A 32 -42.07 24.88 22.38
CA GLU A 32 -42.82 23.71 21.91
C GLU A 32 -42.04 23.05 20.75
N VAL A 33 -41.86 21.72 20.81
CA VAL A 33 -41.08 20.98 19.81
C VAL A 33 -41.86 19.78 19.27
N GLU A 34 -42.10 19.76 17.96
CA GLU A 34 -42.59 18.60 17.23
C GLU A 34 -41.44 17.95 16.46
N HIS A 35 -41.40 16.62 16.41
CA HIS A 35 -40.30 15.85 15.81
C HIS A 35 -40.79 15.08 14.59
N PHE A 36 -40.11 15.27 13.46
CA PHE A 36 -40.43 14.64 12.18
C PHE A 36 -39.24 13.84 11.64
N LEU A 37 -39.53 12.67 11.08
CA LEU A 37 -38.53 11.87 10.38
C LEU A 37 -38.29 12.41 8.95
N PRO A 38 -37.14 12.13 8.32
CA PRO A 38 -36.90 12.47 6.92
C PRO A 38 -37.90 11.84 5.95
N THR A 39 -38.45 10.67 6.30
CA THR A 39 -39.53 10.01 5.54
C THR A 39 -40.88 10.75 5.64
N GLU A 40 -41.00 11.74 6.52
CA GLU A 40 -42.23 12.49 6.81
C GLU A 40 -42.16 13.96 6.34
N LEU A 41 -41.10 14.36 5.62
CA LEU A 41 -40.90 15.75 5.10
C LEU A 41 -42.08 16.30 4.29
N SER A 42 -42.83 15.43 3.60
CA SER A 42 -44.04 15.78 2.84
C SER A 42 -45.29 16.00 3.70
N ARG A 43 -45.23 15.67 4.98
CA ARG A 43 -46.31 15.83 5.97
C ARG A 43 -46.08 16.98 6.94
N ILE A 44 -44.87 17.57 6.96
CA ILE A 44 -44.55 18.73 7.79
C ILE A 44 -45.39 19.93 7.31
N PRO A 45 -46.26 20.52 8.17
CA PRO A 45 -46.97 21.75 7.86
C PRO A 45 -46.02 22.86 7.42
N ARG A 46 -46.40 23.65 6.42
CA ARG A 46 -45.62 24.81 5.94
C ARG A 46 -45.83 26.07 6.79
N GLU A 47 -46.94 26.11 7.51
CA GLU A 47 -47.32 27.18 8.43
C GLU A 47 -47.56 26.58 9.83
N GLY A 48 -47.32 27.36 10.88
CA GLY A 48 -47.57 26.98 12.27
C GLY A 48 -46.32 26.62 13.10
N PHE A 49 -45.12 26.65 12.51
CA PHE A 49 -43.84 26.62 13.23
C PHE A 49 -43.06 27.91 12.96
N ASP A 50 -42.38 28.42 13.98
CA ASP A 50 -41.56 29.63 13.90
C ASP A 50 -40.13 29.33 13.38
N LEU A 51 -39.71 28.06 13.44
CA LEU A 51 -38.42 27.58 12.96
C LEU A 51 -38.51 26.10 12.53
N TYR A 52 -37.87 25.76 11.40
CA TYR A 52 -37.58 24.39 10.98
C TYR A 52 -36.10 24.08 11.23
N LEU A 53 -35.80 23.23 12.20
CA LEU A 53 -34.43 22.92 12.64
C LEU A 53 -34.02 21.50 12.20
N ARG A 54 -33.11 21.40 11.24
CA ARG A 54 -32.44 20.13 10.91
C ARG A 54 -31.34 19.85 11.93
N ILE A 55 -31.35 18.67 12.53
CA ILE A 55 -30.20 18.15 13.28
C ILE A 55 -29.42 17.20 12.38
N ASP A 56 -28.10 17.26 12.44
CA ASP A 56 -27.24 16.27 11.80
C ASP A 56 -27.41 14.89 12.46
N ASP A 57 -27.90 13.92 11.69
CA ASP A 57 -28.05 12.52 12.04
C ASP A 57 -27.10 11.61 11.22
N GLY A 58 -26.29 12.19 10.34
CA GLY A 58 -25.42 11.48 9.41
C GLY A 58 -26.13 10.79 8.24
N LEU A 59 -27.41 11.12 7.97
CA LEU A 59 -28.12 10.65 6.77
C LEU A 59 -28.23 11.76 5.72
N ASP A 60 -28.13 11.39 4.45
CA ASP A 60 -28.32 12.35 3.36
C ASP A 60 -29.80 12.46 2.96
N TYR A 61 -30.38 13.62 3.23
CA TYR A 61 -31.71 14.02 2.78
C TYR A 61 -31.80 15.55 2.73
N THR A 62 -32.56 16.06 1.77
CA THR A 62 -32.74 17.50 1.56
C THR A 62 -34.04 17.97 2.21
N LEU A 63 -34.00 19.06 2.98
CA LEU A 63 -35.23 19.73 3.39
C LEU A 63 -35.94 20.37 2.19
N PRO A 64 -37.27 20.28 2.07
CA PRO A 64 -38.03 21.04 1.08
C PRO A 64 -37.78 22.55 1.20
N ALA A 65 -37.56 23.22 0.07
CA ALA A 65 -37.22 24.65 0.00
C ALA A 65 -38.36 25.62 0.37
N ASP A 66 -39.52 25.10 0.75
CA ASP A 66 -40.68 25.81 1.29
C ASP A 66 -40.80 25.70 2.83
N LEU A 67 -39.85 25.02 3.50
CA LEU A 67 -39.70 25.06 4.96
C LEU A 67 -38.79 26.22 5.38
N HIS A 68 -39.38 27.40 5.62
CA HIS A 68 -38.64 28.58 6.08
C HIS A 68 -39.37 29.32 7.22
N PRO A 69 -38.63 29.93 8.18
CA PRO A 69 -37.17 29.98 8.27
C PRO A 69 -36.59 28.62 8.71
N CYS A 70 -35.42 28.26 8.16
CA CYS A 70 -34.75 27.00 8.50
C CYS A 70 -33.35 27.22 9.05
N ALA A 71 -32.95 26.40 10.01
CA ALA A 71 -31.60 26.34 10.55
C ALA A 71 -31.08 24.89 10.52
N TRP A 72 -29.75 24.75 10.43
CA TRP A 72 -29.06 23.46 10.41
C TRP A 72 -28.08 23.43 11.57
N TRP A 73 -28.10 22.35 12.36
CA TRP A 73 -27.20 22.20 13.51
C TRP A 73 -26.44 20.87 13.44
N ALA A 74 -25.12 20.98 13.27
CA ALA A 74 -24.19 19.85 13.14
C ALA A 74 -23.15 19.85 14.27
N ILE A 75 -23.46 19.22 15.42
CA ILE A 75 -22.55 18.89 16.54
C ILE A 75 -23.06 17.64 17.28
N ASP A 76 -22.14 16.81 17.80
CA ASP A 76 -22.34 15.63 18.68
C ASP A 76 -21.20 15.61 19.74
N THR A 77 -21.26 15.08 20.98
CA THR A 77 -22.24 14.30 21.78
C THR A 77 -22.63 15.02 23.09
N HIS A 78 -23.74 14.63 23.77
CA HIS A 78 -23.90 14.62 25.25
C HIS A 78 -24.79 13.44 25.69
N LEU A 79 -24.87 13.21 27.02
CA LEU A 79 -25.41 12.01 27.66
C LEU A 79 -26.10 12.29 29.00
N ASP A 80 -26.83 11.30 29.52
CA ASP A 80 -27.35 11.29 30.89
C ASP A 80 -26.22 10.98 31.89
N PHE A 81 -25.53 12.03 32.33
CA PHE A 81 -24.38 11.93 33.22
C PHE A 81 -24.74 11.43 34.63
N GLU A 82 -25.94 11.73 35.15
CA GLU A 82 -26.35 11.27 36.50
C GLU A 82 -26.62 9.77 36.50
N SER A 83 -27.28 9.25 35.47
CA SER A 83 -27.45 7.81 35.27
C SER A 83 -26.10 7.11 35.12
N CYS A 84 -25.18 7.66 34.32
CA CYS A 84 -23.83 7.10 34.15
C CYS A 84 -23.02 7.11 35.46
N LEU A 85 -23.13 8.16 36.28
CA LEU A 85 -22.50 8.24 37.59
C LEU A 85 -23.08 7.19 38.57
N ALA A 86 -24.40 7.04 38.61
CA ALA A 86 -25.07 6.03 39.42
C ALA A 86 -24.72 4.60 38.99
N LYS A 87 -24.56 4.34 37.68
CA LYS A 87 -24.06 3.07 37.13
C LYS A 87 -22.58 2.82 37.43
N ALA A 88 -21.75 3.87 37.53
CA ALA A 88 -20.30 3.74 37.66
C ALA A 88 -19.89 3.08 39.00
N GLY A 89 -20.52 3.48 40.11
CA GLY A 89 -20.37 2.89 41.44
C GLY A 89 -19.00 3.11 42.10
N ASP A 90 -17.94 2.59 41.49
CA ASP A 90 -16.53 2.70 41.88
C ASP A 90 -15.66 3.09 40.67
N LYS A 91 -14.54 3.79 40.93
CA LYS A 91 -13.56 4.14 39.88
C LYS A 91 -12.76 2.89 39.44
N ARG A 92 -13.19 2.25 38.35
CA ARG A 92 -12.60 1.04 37.75
C ARG A 92 -11.20 1.26 37.14
N PHE A 93 -10.97 2.39 36.48
CA PHE A 93 -9.71 2.69 35.77
C PHE A 93 -8.93 3.80 36.46
N ASP A 94 -7.60 3.71 36.46
CA ASP A 94 -6.75 4.81 36.94
C ASP A 94 -6.75 5.95 35.92
N ILE A 95 -6.61 5.62 34.63
CA ILE A 95 -6.60 6.60 33.54
C ILE A 95 -7.42 6.06 32.37
N CYS A 96 -8.17 6.91 31.69
CA CYS A 96 -8.77 6.56 30.40
C CYS A 96 -8.49 7.58 29.29
N PHE A 97 -8.40 7.09 28.07
CA PHE A 97 -8.46 7.90 26.85
C PHE A 97 -9.51 7.30 25.91
N ILE A 98 -10.40 8.16 25.40
CA ILE A 98 -11.47 7.75 24.48
C ILE A 98 -11.39 8.56 23.20
N GLY A 99 -11.02 7.88 22.11
CA GLY A 99 -10.83 8.48 20.79
C GLY A 99 -9.97 7.64 19.87
N ASN A 100 -9.75 8.14 18.65
CA ASN A 100 -8.97 7.46 17.62
C ASN A 100 -7.46 7.60 17.87
N LEU A 101 -6.73 6.49 17.82
CA LEU A 101 -5.28 6.44 17.90
C LEU A 101 -4.64 6.57 16.51
N PHE A 102 -4.74 7.76 15.92
CA PHE A 102 -3.96 8.09 14.73
C PHE A 102 -2.47 8.26 15.06
N PRO A 103 -1.55 8.05 14.09
CA PRO A 103 -0.12 8.35 14.26
C PRO A 103 0.13 9.82 14.64
N GLY A 104 1.16 10.06 15.44
CA GLY A 104 1.56 11.39 15.93
C GLY A 104 1.35 11.58 17.43
N GLU A 105 1.69 12.78 17.89
CA GLU A 105 1.93 13.14 19.30
C GLU A 105 0.82 12.71 20.28
N ARG A 106 -0.46 12.84 19.92
CA ARG A 106 -1.58 12.35 20.75
C ARG A 106 -1.46 10.85 21.01
N GLY A 107 -1.18 10.05 19.99
CA GLY A 107 -1.00 8.60 20.10
C GLY A 107 0.27 8.23 20.87
N ASP A 108 1.33 9.04 20.76
CA ASP A 108 2.58 8.84 21.48
C ASP A 108 2.42 9.09 22.99
N LEU A 109 1.72 10.15 23.39
CA LEU A 109 1.42 10.42 24.80
C LEU A 109 0.47 9.37 25.42
N VAL A 110 -0.52 8.87 24.66
CA VAL A 110 -1.36 7.75 25.14
C VAL A 110 -0.52 6.49 25.35
N ARG A 111 0.38 6.15 24.42
CA ARG A 111 1.32 5.02 24.58
C ARG A 111 2.27 5.21 25.76
N LEU A 112 2.73 6.43 26.02
CA LEU A 112 3.57 6.78 27.16
C LEU A 112 2.85 6.61 28.51
N ILE A 113 1.56 6.96 28.56
CA ILE A 113 0.71 6.67 29.73
C ILE A 113 0.53 5.16 29.90
N GLN A 114 0.19 4.42 28.85
CA GLN A 114 -0.02 2.96 28.90
C GLN A 114 1.24 2.16 29.24
N SER A 115 2.44 2.66 28.95
CA SER A 115 3.69 2.00 29.35
C SER A 115 4.04 2.23 30.82
N ARG A 116 3.50 3.29 31.44
CA ARG A 116 3.78 3.69 32.83
C ARG A 116 2.71 3.24 33.84
N TYR A 117 1.47 3.07 33.38
CA TYR A 117 0.31 2.72 34.19
C TYR A 117 -0.44 1.54 33.54
N SER A 118 -0.66 0.46 34.31
CA SER A 118 -1.25 -0.78 33.80
C SER A 118 -2.79 -0.79 33.80
N ASN A 119 -3.43 -0.04 34.69
CA ASN A 119 -4.89 0.06 34.78
C ASN A 119 -5.45 1.21 33.94
N CYS A 120 -5.23 1.14 32.63
CA CYS A 120 -5.68 2.16 31.68
C CYS A 120 -6.74 1.63 30.70
N PHE A 121 -7.81 2.40 30.51
CA PHE A 121 -8.72 2.18 29.38
C PHE A 121 -8.30 3.03 28.18
N VAL A 122 -8.05 2.41 27.04
CA VAL A 122 -7.74 3.12 25.79
C VAL A 122 -8.53 2.49 24.65
N GLY A 123 -9.35 3.28 23.96
CA GLY A 123 -10.08 2.80 22.78
C GLY A 123 -11.26 3.69 22.39
N GLN A 124 -12.07 3.20 21.45
CA GLN A 124 -13.30 3.86 21.05
C GLN A 124 -14.46 3.47 21.99
N ARG A 125 -15.21 4.48 22.41
CA ARG A 125 -16.51 4.38 23.07
C ARG A 125 -17.37 5.50 22.53
N TYR A 126 -18.66 5.21 22.40
CA TYR A 126 -19.66 6.12 21.86
C TYR A 126 -20.77 6.25 22.89
N PHE A 127 -21.37 7.44 22.94
CA PHE A 127 -22.54 7.73 23.77
C PHE A 127 -22.40 7.18 25.20
N GLU A 128 -23.43 6.54 25.78
CA GLU A 128 -23.46 6.14 27.20
C GLU A 128 -22.21 5.38 27.64
N GLN A 129 -21.67 4.50 26.80
CA GLN A 129 -20.46 3.72 27.12
C GLN A 129 -19.22 4.61 27.34
N MET A 130 -19.18 5.80 26.73
CA MET A 130 -18.14 6.79 26.94
C MET A 130 -18.30 7.46 28.30
N ALA A 131 -19.50 7.95 28.64
CA ALA A 131 -19.74 8.56 29.96
C ALA A 131 -19.55 7.54 31.09
N GLU A 132 -20.05 6.31 30.96
CA GLU A 132 -19.81 5.22 31.91
C GLU A 132 -18.31 4.89 32.08
N THR A 133 -17.50 5.07 31.02
CA THR A 133 -16.05 4.85 31.09
C THR A 133 -15.34 6.06 31.71
N TYR A 134 -15.73 7.29 31.36
CA TYR A 134 -15.22 8.53 31.97
C TYR A 134 -15.54 8.58 33.46
N SER A 135 -16.81 8.42 33.86
CA SER A 135 -17.23 8.42 35.27
C SER A 135 -16.58 7.30 36.08
N ALA A 136 -16.31 6.14 35.47
CA ALA A 136 -15.58 5.04 36.11
C ALA A 136 -14.04 5.17 36.05
N SER A 137 -13.49 6.32 35.66
CA SER A 137 -12.04 6.56 35.61
C SER A 137 -11.62 7.63 36.63
N ARG A 138 -10.46 7.47 37.28
CA ARG A 138 -9.91 8.48 38.20
C ARG A 138 -9.45 9.71 37.42
N ILE A 139 -8.68 9.50 36.35
CA ILE A 139 -8.23 10.55 35.43
C ILE A 139 -8.76 10.25 34.01
N VAL A 140 -9.30 11.28 33.34
CA VAL A 140 -9.54 11.26 31.90
C VAL A 140 -8.41 12.01 31.22
N PHE A 141 -7.67 11.35 30.35
CA PHE A 141 -6.66 11.99 29.51
C PHE A 141 -7.28 12.46 28.19
N ASN A 142 -6.98 13.71 27.82
CA ASN A 142 -7.24 14.24 26.48
C ASN A 142 -5.98 14.95 25.94
N ARG A 143 -5.88 15.04 24.62
CA ARG A 143 -5.00 16.02 23.96
C ARG A 143 -5.78 16.64 22.82
N SER A 144 -5.96 17.94 22.82
CA SER A 144 -6.57 18.66 21.71
C SER A 144 -5.78 18.53 20.41
N ILE A 145 -6.49 18.57 19.29
CA ILE A 145 -5.90 18.63 17.94
C ILE A 145 -5.98 20.07 17.46
N ARG A 146 -4.95 20.56 16.75
CA ARG A 146 -4.90 21.92 16.15
C ARG A 146 -5.18 23.05 17.18
N ASN A 147 -4.77 22.87 18.43
CA ASN A 147 -5.04 23.76 19.56
C ASN A 147 -6.53 24.04 19.88
N ASP A 148 -7.47 23.26 19.34
CA ASP A 148 -8.91 23.50 19.50
C ASP A 148 -9.53 22.84 20.75
N ILE A 149 -10.46 23.54 21.42
CA ILE A 149 -11.17 23.06 22.62
C ILE A 149 -12.36 22.18 22.19
N ASN A 150 -12.02 20.97 21.78
CA ASN A 150 -12.98 19.96 21.34
C ASN A 150 -13.93 19.49 22.45
N MET A 151 -15.06 18.92 22.03
CA MET A 151 -16.15 18.45 22.90
C MET A 151 -15.73 17.54 24.06
N ARG A 152 -14.69 16.71 23.89
CA ARG A 152 -14.22 15.80 24.95
C ARG A 152 -13.80 16.51 26.23
N VAL A 153 -13.40 17.78 26.16
CA VAL A 153 -13.11 18.60 27.35
C VAL A 153 -14.34 18.74 28.23
N PHE A 154 -15.47 19.17 27.64
CA PHE A 154 -16.72 19.38 28.37
C PHE A 154 -17.33 18.07 28.85
N GLU A 155 -17.30 17.03 28.01
CA GLU A 155 -17.89 15.72 28.32
C GLU A 155 -17.14 15.00 29.45
N ALA A 156 -15.81 15.00 29.42
CA ALA A 156 -14.99 14.40 30.48
C ALA A 156 -15.22 15.07 31.84
N VAL A 157 -15.26 16.41 31.86
CA VAL A 157 -15.47 17.20 33.08
C VAL A 157 -16.92 17.02 33.60
N ALA A 158 -17.92 16.99 32.72
CA ALA A 158 -19.32 16.71 33.10
C ALA A 158 -19.50 15.34 33.79
N CYS A 159 -18.69 14.33 33.41
CA CYS A 159 -18.74 12.98 33.96
C CYS A 159 -18.22 12.85 35.41
N GLY A 160 -17.68 13.92 36.02
CA GLY A 160 -17.21 13.90 37.40
C GLY A 160 -15.91 13.13 37.61
N SER A 161 -14.96 13.30 36.68
CA SER A 161 -13.61 12.73 36.74
C SER A 161 -12.59 13.80 36.38
N LEU A 162 -11.37 13.74 36.93
CA LEU A 162 -10.37 14.77 36.65
C LEU A 162 -9.94 14.68 35.18
N LEU A 163 -10.18 15.74 34.42
CA LEU A 163 -9.60 15.89 33.08
C LEU A 163 -8.15 16.37 33.20
N LEU A 164 -7.23 15.61 32.61
CA LEU A 164 -5.85 16.01 32.35
C LEU A 164 -5.68 16.22 30.83
N THR A 165 -5.47 17.48 30.44
CA THR A 165 -5.41 17.91 29.02
C THR A 165 -4.17 18.75 28.76
N ASN A 166 -3.80 18.98 27.50
CA ASN A 166 -2.70 19.91 27.22
C ASN A 166 -3.12 21.36 27.53
N ASP A 167 -2.15 22.18 27.91
CA ASP A 167 -2.29 23.64 28.07
C ASP A 167 -2.61 24.28 26.70
N LEU A 168 -3.62 25.14 26.70
CA LEU A 168 -4.12 25.96 25.58
C LEU A 168 -4.49 27.37 26.07
N SER A 169 -3.72 27.89 27.03
CA SER A 169 -3.90 29.24 27.60
C SER A 169 -3.81 30.36 26.54
N ASP A 170 -3.20 30.10 25.39
CA ASP A 170 -3.15 30.98 24.21
C ASP A 170 -4.44 30.98 23.35
N ASN A 171 -5.27 29.93 23.43
CA ASN A 171 -6.48 29.77 22.62
C ASN A 171 -7.77 29.67 23.47
N GLY A 172 -7.95 30.62 24.39
CA GLY A 172 -9.22 30.83 25.10
C GLY A 172 -9.56 29.80 26.19
N GLN A 173 -8.77 28.75 26.41
CA GLN A 173 -9.03 27.73 27.43
C GLN A 173 -9.07 28.36 28.82
N ALA A 174 -8.15 29.27 29.12
CA ALA A 174 -8.09 30.03 30.37
C ALA A 174 -9.31 30.94 30.62
N GLY A 175 -10.12 31.23 29.59
CA GLY A 175 -11.39 31.96 29.71
C GLY A 175 -12.60 31.09 30.02
N LEU A 176 -12.46 29.75 29.94
CA LEU A 176 -13.51 28.76 30.23
C LEU A 176 -13.17 27.93 31.47
N PHE A 177 -11.91 27.53 31.62
CA PHE A 177 -11.44 26.64 32.68
C PHE A 177 -10.11 27.13 33.26
N GLN A 178 -10.01 27.10 34.58
CA GLN A 178 -8.78 27.44 35.30
C GLN A 178 -7.99 26.15 35.64
N ASP A 179 -6.70 26.13 35.30
CA ASP A 179 -5.80 25.01 35.64
C ASP A 179 -5.74 24.80 37.16
N SER A 180 -5.72 23.52 37.55
CA SER A 180 -5.73 23.02 38.93
C SER A 180 -6.94 23.48 39.77
N VAL A 181 -8.01 23.97 39.11
CA VAL A 181 -9.29 24.35 39.74
C VAL A 181 -10.49 23.68 39.05
N HIS A 182 -10.58 23.74 37.72
CA HIS A 182 -11.66 23.07 36.94
C HIS A 182 -11.17 21.82 36.20
N LEU A 183 -9.90 21.80 35.81
CA LEU A 183 -9.20 20.69 35.15
C LEU A 183 -7.70 20.81 35.45
N ALA A 184 -6.90 19.83 35.01
CA ALA A 184 -5.44 19.92 35.06
C ALA A 184 -4.85 20.05 33.64
N THR A 185 -3.87 20.93 33.45
CA THR A 185 -3.13 21.07 32.18
C THR A 185 -1.72 20.50 32.25
N TYR A 186 -1.12 20.17 31.10
CA TYR A 186 0.31 19.85 30.96
C TYR A 186 0.88 20.49 29.68
N ARG A 187 2.17 20.84 29.68
CA ARG A 187 2.86 21.45 28.53
C ARG A 187 3.68 20.45 27.72
N ASP A 188 4.25 19.45 28.39
CA ASP A 188 5.10 18.42 27.78
C ASP A 188 4.86 17.03 28.39
N ALA A 189 5.62 16.04 27.91
CA ALA A 189 5.49 14.64 28.29
C ALA A 189 5.99 14.32 29.71
N GLU A 190 6.90 15.14 30.26
CA GLU A 190 7.44 14.97 31.61
C GLU A 190 6.43 15.52 32.63
N GLU A 191 5.95 16.75 32.43
CA GLU A 191 4.89 17.36 33.24
C GLU A 191 3.59 16.54 33.18
N LEU A 192 3.27 15.91 32.04
CA LEU A 192 2.16 14.97 31.93
C LEU A 192 2.30 13.80 32.91
N LEU A 193 3.46 13.12 32.90
CA LEU A 193 3.68 11.95 33.74
C LEU A 193 3.71 12.31 35.23
N ASP A 194 4.33 13.44 35.57
CA ASP A 194 4.40 13.95 36.95
C ASP A 194 3.03 14.34 37.49
N LYS A 195 2.24 15.12 36.73
CA LYS A 195 0.86 15.47 37.13
C LYS A 195 -0.03 14.23 37.20
N THR A 196 0.14 13.26 36.29
CA THR A 196 -0.57 11.97 36.35
C THR A 196 -0.24 11.22 37.65
N ALA A 197 1.04 11.10 38.01
CA ALA A 197 1.47 10.43 39.23
C ALA A 197 0.94 11.15 40.48
N TYR A 198 1.02 12.49 40.48
CA TYR A 198 0.54 13.34 41.56
C TYR A 198 -0.96 13.15 41.81
N TYR A 199 -1.82 13.28 40.78
CA TYR A 199 -3.27 13.20 40.95
C TYR A 199 -3.79 11.77 41.20
N LEU A 200 -3.05 10.73 40.81
CA LEU A 200 -3.34 9.36 41.26
C LEU A 200 -3.04 9.17 42.76
N ALA A 201 -1.97 9.80 43.27
CA ALA A 201 -1.60 9.73 44.68
C ALA A 201 -2.42 10.65 45.61
N HIS A 202 -2.98 11.76 45.10
CA HIS A 202 -3.69 12.78 45.88
C HIS A 202 -5.19 12.82 45.53
N GLU A 203 -5.94 11.87 46.08
CA GLU A 203 -7.38 11.70 45.83
C GLU A 203 -8.23 12.90 46.26
N ASP A 204 -7.96 13.50 47.42
CA ASP A 204 -8.71 14.66 47.93
C ASP A 204 -8.56 15.90 47.02
N VAL A 205 -7.39 16.05 46.38
CA VAL A 205 -7.11 17.12 45.43
C VAL A 205 -7.80 16.83 44.10
N ARG A 206 -7.68 15.59 43.60
CA ARG A 206 -8.26 15.14 42.33
C ARG A 206 -9.79 15.27 42.32
N GLU A 207 -10.47 14.70 43.31
CA GLU A 207 -11.94 14.69 43.35
C GLU A 207 -12.51 16.11 43.58
N ARG A 208 -11.80 16.98 44.31
CA ARG A 208 -12.16 18.39 44.47
C ARG A 208 -12.14 19.14 43.14
N ILE A 209 -11.08 19.00 42.34
CA ILE A 209 -10.98 19.64 41.02
C ILE A 209 -12.06 19.09 40.08
N ALA A 210 -12.29 17.77 40.08
CA ALA A 210 -13.33 17.14 39.28
C ALA A 210 -14.74 17.63 39.64
N ALA A 211 -15.03 17.84 40.93
CA ALA A 211 -16.32 18.37 41.39
C ALA A 211 -16.55 19.82 40.94
N VAL A 212 -15.60 20.72 41.18
CA VAL A 212 -15.74 22.15 40.81
C VAL A 212 -15.77 22.33 39.29
N GLY A 213 -14.98 21.57 38.54
CA GLY A 213 -15.06 21.55 37.08
C GLY A 213 -16.43 21.10 36.56
N ARG A 214 -17.01 20.05 37.16
CA ARG A 214 -18.34 19.55 36.81
C ARG A 214 -19.43 20.59 37.08
N GLU A 215 -19.39 21.27 38.23
CA GLU A 215 -20.31 22.36 38.55
C GLU A 215 -20.26 23.47 37.49
N GLU A 216 -19.06 23.89 37.07
CA GLU A 216 -18.88 24.91 36.03
C GLU A 216 -19.47 24.48 34.67
N VAL A 217 -19.24 23.23 34.24
CA VAL A 217 -19.79 22.70 32.98
C VAL A 217 -21.31 22.59 33.03
N LEU A 218 -21.88 22.09 34.13
CA LEU A 218 -23.32 21.97 34.30
C LEU A 218 -24.01 23.33 34.42
N ALA A 219 -23.35 24.33 35.01
CA ALA A 219 -23.88 25.68 35.16
C ALA A 219 -23.82 26.54 33.88
N LYS A 220 -22.91 26.25 32.93
CA LYS A 220 -22.63 27.18 31.81
C LYS A 220 -22.48 26.55 30.41
N HIS A 221 -22.29 25.23 30.28
CA HIS A 221 -21.80 24.63 29.03
C HIS A 221 -22.63 23.47 28.45
N THR A 222 -23.71 23.08 29.14
CA THR A 222 -24.69 22.06 28.69
C THR A 222 -25.40 22.42 27.37
N TYR A 223 -26.07 21.43 26.75
CA TYR A 223 -26.91 21.65 25.56
C TYR A 223 -27.98 22.72 25.75
N ARG A 224 -28.57 22.86 26.95
CA ARG A 224 -29.60 23.89 27.21
C ARG A 224 -29.07 25.29 26.90
N HIS A 225 -27.91 25.66 27.44
CA HIS A 225 -27.28 26.96 27.18
C HIS A 225 -26.95 27.17 25.70
N ARG A 226 -26.66 26.08 24.97
CA ARG A 226 -26.42 26.12 23.52
C ARG A 226 -27.71 26.31 22.74
N MET A 227 -28.84 25.77 23.21
CA MET A 227 -30.16 26.00 22.63
C MET A 227 -30.67 27.41 22.92
N GLU A 228 -30.49 27.91 24.13
CA GLU A 228 -30.75 29.30 24.47
C GLU A 228 -29.95 30.25 23.57
N ARG A 229 -28.66 29.95 23.32
CA ARG A 229 -27.83 30.71 22.36
C ARG A 229 -28.24 30.54 20.90
N LEU A 230 -28.58 29.33 20.45
CA LEU A 230 -29.01 29.07 19.07
C LEU A 230 -30.32 29.80 18.77
N LEU A 231 -31.31 29.72 19.66
CA LEU A 231 -32.56 30.44 19.54
C LEU A 231 -32.31 31.95 19.53
N ALA A 232 -31.50 32.49 20.45
CA ALA A 232 -31.17 33.93 20.46
C ALA A 232 -30.47 34.42 19.18
N GLU A 233 -29.59 33.60 18.59
CA GLU A 233 -28.92 33.92 17.32
C GLU A 233 -29.89 33.88 16.14
N VAL A 234 -30.75 32.85 16.06
CA VAL A 234 -31.79 32.76 15.02
C VAL A 234 -32.82 33.87 15.17
N GLU A 235 -33.24 34.21 16.39
CA GLU A 235 -34.10 35.36 16.68
C GLU A 235 -33.45 36.68 16.27
N MET A 236 -32.14 36.86 16.52
CA MET A 236 -31.39 38.02 16.06
C MET A 236 -31.35 38.09 14.52
N GLN A 237 -31.11 36.98 13.83
CA GLN A 237 -31.06 36.95 12.37
C GLN A 237 -32.45 37.15 11.73
N ILE A 238 -33.50 36.60 12.33
CA ILE A 238 -34.90 36.89 11.94
C ILE A 238 -35.21 38.38 12.18
N ALA A 239 -34.82 38.94 13.32
CA ALA A 239 -35.00 40.37 13.63
C ALA A 239 -34.25 41.27 12.64
N VAL A 240 -32.98 40.99 12.35
CA VAL A 240 -32.17 41.72 11.37
C VAL A 240 -32.74 41.58 9.94
N GLY A 241 -33.21 40.38 9.57
CA GLY A 241 -33.93 40.15 8.31
C GLY A 241 -35.19 41.00 8.19
N SER A 242 -35.95 41.17 9.28
CA SER A 242 -37.11 42.07 9.32
C SER A 242 -36.75 43.56 9.39
N CYS A 243 -35.56 43.94 9.87
CA CYS A 243 -35.06 45.33 9.82
C CYS A 243 -34.63 45.80 8.43
N ILE A 244 -34.49 44.91 7.44
CA ILE A 244 -34.13 45.28 6.05
C ILE A 244 -35.38 45.74 5.24
N GLN A 245 -36.58 45.71 5.82
CA GLN A 245 -37.80 46.32 5.24
C GLN A 245 -38.27 47.56 6.03
N GLY A 246 -37.48 48.64 6.03
CA GLY A 246 -37.89 49.90 6.67
C GLY A 246 -37.02 51.13 6.39
N SER A 247 -37.46 51.98 5.46
CA SER A 247 -37.17 53.44 5.35
C SER A 247 -35.72 53.97 5.51
N GLY A 248 -35.09 54.26 4.36
CA GLY A 248 -34.77 55.64 3.92
C GLY A 248 -33.78 56.58 4.67
N VAL A 249 -33.00 57.29 3.84
CA VAL A 249 -32.46 58.67 4.00
C VAL A 249 -31.00 58.86 4.51
N ALA A 250 -30.17 59.33 3.55
CA ALA A 250 -29.06 60.30 3.60
C ALA A 250 -27.69 60.03 4.27
N ASN A 251 -26.65 60.40 3.50
CA ASN A 251 -25.38 61.07 3.84
C ASN A 251 -24.81 60.97 5.27
N GLU A 252 -23.53 60.59 5.39
CA GLU A 252 -22.44 61.59 5.40
C GLU A 252 -21.03 61.01 5.18
N GLU A 253 -20.08 61.91 4.97
CA GLU A 253 -18.73 61.67 4.45
C GLU A 253 -17.76 61.01 5.45
N ARG A 254 -16.79 60.23 4.93
CA ARG A 254 -15.37 60.38 5.30
C ARG A 254 -14.44 59.87 4.19
N ARG A 255 -13.62 60.80 3.68
CA ARG A 255 -12.54 60.58 2.68
C ARG A 255 -11.18 60.32 3.39
N PRO A 256 -10.02 60.28 2.69
CA PRO A 256 -9.56 59.16 1.89
C PRO A 256 -8.09 58.78 2.21
N ARG A 257 -7.53 57.77 1.53
CA ARG A 257 -6.13 57.81 1.06
C ARG A 257 -6.00 57.15 -0.31
N ASP A 258 -5.95 58.01 -1.32
CA ASP A 258 -4.97 58.08 -2.42
C ASP A 258 -3.79 57.08 -2.32
N GLU A 259 -3.24 56.48 -3.38
CA GLU A 259 -3.22 56.75 -4.84
C GLU A 259 -2.76 55.43 -5.55
N ASN A 260 -2.82 55.17 -6.88
CA ASN A 260 -3.59 55.62 -8.05
C ASN A 260 -3.03 54.87 -9.30
N ARG A 261 -3.76 54.89 -10.43
CA ARG A 261 -3.38 54.49 -11.82
C ARG A 261 -3.44 52.99 -12.19
N GLN A 262 -3.93 52.59 -13.38
CA GLN A 262 -4.69 53.31 -14.43
C GLN A 262 -5.36 52.32 -15.42
N ALA A 263 -6.42 52.77 -16.11
CA ALA A 263 -7.01 52.20 -17.35
C ALA A 263 -7.76 50.84 -17.25
N SER A 264 -8.83 50.57 -18.03
CA SER A 264 -9.72 51.46 -18.80
C SER A 264 -10.99 50.75 -19.33
N ASN A 265 -12.17 51.22 -18.90
CA ASN A 265 -13.41 51.36 -19.70
C ASN A 265 -14.12 50.06 -20.22
N PRO A 266 -15.30 50.11 -20.88
CA PRO A 266 -16.56 49.84 -20.18
C PRO A 266 -17.51 48.82 -20.84
N SER A 267 -18.51 48.30 -20.11
CA SER A 267 -19.82 47.97 -20.72
C SER A 267 -20.97 47.86 -19.72
N THR A 268 -22.05 48.54 -20.07
CA THR A 268 -23.39 48.64 -19.48
C THR A 268 -24.05 47.30 -19.13
N VAL A 269 -24.60 47.20 -17.90
CA VAL A 269 -25.53 46.14 -17.50
C VAL A 269 -26.87 46.30 -18.24
N GLN A 270 -27.29 45.30 -19.02
CA GLN A 270 -28.69 45.13 -19.41
C GLN A 270 -29.37 44.08 -18.52
N ARG A 271 -30.54 44.43 -17.98
CA ARG A 271 -31.41 43.50 -17.25
C ARG A 271 -32.11 42.58 -18.26
N TYR A 272 -32.14 41.28 -17.99
CA TYR A 272 -33.02 40.34 -18.68
C TYR A 272 -34.17 39.89 -17.80
N ASN A 273 -35.37 39.81 -18.39
CA ASN A 273 -36.59 39.30 -17.75
C ASN A 273 -36.62 37.77 -17.77
N SER A 274 -37.39 37.19 -16.86
CA SER A 274 -37.66 35.75 -16.79
C SER A 274 -38.66 35.29 -17.86
N SER A 275 -38.23 34.45 -18.80
CA SER A 275 -39.10 33.62 -19.64
C SER A 275 -38.41 32.32 -20.05
N THR A 276 -39.16 31.21 -20.07
CA THR A 276 -38.68 29.84 -20.27
C THR A 276 -38.54 29.46 -21.76
N HIS A 277 -37.73 30.20 -22.52
CA HIS A 277 -37.38 29.87 -23.90
C HIS A 277 -35.86 29.92 -24.06
N ARG A 278 -35.27 28.92 -24.73
CA ARG A 278 -33.85 28.98 -25.16
C ARG A 278 -33.71 30.14 -26.16
N ASP A 279 -32.64 30.92 -26.03
CA ASP A 279 -32.33 31.96 -27.01
C ASP A 279 -32.06 31.33 -28.38
N HIS A 280 -32.71 31.86 -29.41
CA HIS A 280 -32.62 31.41 -30.82
C HIS A 280 -31.19 31.22 -31.32
N ALA A 281 -30.25 32.02 -30.81
CA ALA A 281 -28.84 31.98 -31.15
C ALA A 281 -28.14 30.64 -30.84
N TYR A 282 -28.63 29.85 -29.88
CA TYR A 282 -27.99 28.57 -29.51
C TYR A 282 -28.05 27.54 -30.66
N PHE A 283 -29.14 27.51 -31.42
CA PHE A 283 -29.30 26.57 -32.54
C PHE A 283 -28.66 27.08 -33.85
N GLU A 284 -27.97 28.21 -33.82
CA GLU A 284 -27.33 28.85 -34.98
C GLU A 284 -25.83 28.50 -35.15
N PHE A 285 -25.18 27.82 -34.19
CA PHE A 285 -23.73 27.61 -34.28
C PHE A 285 -23.30 26.68 -35.45
N SER A 286 -22.24 27.10 -36.15
CA SER A 286 -21.58 26.29 -37.19
C SER A 286 -20.51 25.41 -36.56
N ARG A 287 -20.50 24.12 -36.90
CA ARG A 287 -19.62 23.08 -36.30
C ARG A 287 -18.76 22.38 -37.37
N PRO A 288 -17.84 23.11 -38.05
CA PRO A 288 -17.01 22.55 -39.13
C PRO A 288 -16.18 21.33 -38.70
N GLU A 289 -15.81 21.24 -37.42
CA GLU A 289 -15.08 20.13 -36.83
C GLU A 289 -15.90 18.83 -36.72
N LEU A 290 -17.21 18.90 -36.48
CA LEU A 290 -18.11 17.74 -36.58
C LEU A 290 -18.27 17.30 -38.04
N VAL A 291 -18.43 18.25 -38.96
CA VAL A 291 -18.51 17.97 -40.41
C VAL A 291 -17.23 17.29 -40.91
N ALA A 292 -16.07 17.69 -40.42
CA ALA A 292 -14.77 17.12 -40.79
C ALA A 292 -14.66 15.61 -40.51
N LEU A 293 -15.25 15.12 -39.41
CA LEU A 293 -15.22 13.70 -39.02
C LEU A 293 -16.15 12.81 -39.84
N VAL A 294 -17.15 13.38 -40.53
CA VAL A 294 -18.04 12.64 -41.44
C VAL A 294 -17.23 12.17 -42.64
N PRO A 295 -17.27 10.87 -43.03
CA PRO A 295 -16.59 10.39 -44.23
C PRO A 295 -17.12 11.10 -45.49
N GLU A 296 -16.25 11.58 -46.38
CA GLU A 296 -16.68 12.19 -47.66
C GLU A 296 -17.50 11.23 -48.54
N ALA A 297 -17.30 9.93 -48.37
CA ALA A 297 -18.04 8.89 -49.06
C ALA A 297 -19.46 8.65 -48.51
N ALA A 298 -19.80 9.16 -47.31
CA ALA A 298 -21.09 8.95 -46.67
C ALA A 298 -22.24 9.54 -47.49
N ARG A 299 -23.29 8.75 -47.72
CA ARG A 299 -24.46 9.09 -48.56
C ARG A 299 -25.76 9.16 -47.78
N ARG A 300 -25.85 8.50 -46.62
CA ARG A 300 -26.96 8.67 -45.66
C ARG A 300 -26.41 8.99 -44.29
N VAL A 301 -26.84 10.12 -43.72
CA VAL A 301 -26.44 10.59 -42.39
C VAL A 301 -27.69 10.74 -41.52
N LEU A 302 -27.61 10.25 -40.29
CA LEU A 302 -28.59 10.54 -39.23
C LEU A 302 -28.01 11.59 -38.29
N ASP A 303 -28.74 12.66 -38.02
CA ASP A 303 -28.32 13.75 -37.14
C ASP A 303 -29.26 13.77 -35.92
N ILE A 304 -28.81 13.21 -34.79
CA ILE A 304 -29.60 13.11 -33.56
C ILE A 304 -29.33 14.38 -32.73
N GLY A 305 -30.40 15.12 -32.41
CA GLY A 305 -30.34 16.48 -31.86
C GLY A 305 -29.85 17.48 -32.90
N CYS A 306 -30.46 17.44 -34.11
CA CYS A 306 -29.97 18.24 -35.24
C CYS A 306 -30.14 19.76 -35.07
N GLY A 307 -30.85 20.21 -34.02
CA GLY A 307 -31.22 21.61 -33.82
C GLY A 307 -31.94 22.16 -35.05
N ALA A 308 -31.57 23.36 -35.48
CA ALA A 308 -32.05 23.96 -36.72
C ALA A 308 -31.39 23.35 -37.99
N GLY A 309 -30.70 22.21 -37.94
CA GLY A 309 -30.20 21.47 -39.10
C GLY A 309 -28.97 22.07 -39.81
N ARG A 310 -28.20 22.95 -39.16
CA ARG A 310 -27.02 23.61 -39.77
C ARG A 310 -25.88 22.63 -40.09
N VAL A 311 -25.62 21.64 -39.23
CA VAL A 311 -24.58 20.62 -39.44
C VAL A 311 -24.92 19.75 -40.64
N GLY A 312 -26.14 19.22 -40.71
CA GLY A 312 -26.65 18.51 -41.88
C GLY A 312 -26.60 19.32 -43.17
N ALA A 313 -26.96 20.61 -43.14
CA ALA A 313 -26.85 21.49 -44.31
C ALA A 313 -25.40 21.64 -44.80
N ALA A 314 -24.43 21.79 -43.88
CA ALA A 314 -23.01 21.88 -44.21
C ALA A 314 -22.46 20.57 -44.79
N ILE A 315 -22.92 19.41 -44.31
CA ILE A 315 -22.60 18.10 -44.89
C ILE A 315 -23.13 18.03 -46.33
N LYS A 316 -24.40 18.39 -46.57
CA LYS A 316 -25.02 18.41 -47.91
C LYS A 316 -24.31 19.36 -48.90
N ALA A 317 -23.75 20.47 -48.39
CA ALA A 317 -22.95 21.39 -49.19
C ALA A 317 -21.56 20.82 -49.55
N ARG A 318 -20.97 19.98 -48.69
CA ARG A 318 -19.66 19.34 -48.92
C ARG A 318 -19.76 18.07 -49.78
N GLN A 319 -20.82 17.28 -49.63
CA GLN A 319 -21.00 15.99 -50.30
C GLN A 319 -22.47 15.71 -50.61
N GLN A 320 -22.74 14.96 -51.69
CA GLN A 320 -24.09 14.49 -51.98
C GLN A 320 -24.50 13.40 -50.98
N ALA A 321 -25.23 13.79 -49.94
CA ALA A 321 -25.80 12.93 -48.91
C ALA A 321 -27.27 13.28 -48.63
N GLU A 322 -28.07 12.27 -48.30
CA GLU A 322 -29.36 12.39 -47.64
C GLU A 322 -29.11 12.54 -46.13
N VAL A 323 -29.68 13.59 -45.51
CA VAL A 323 -29.58 13.82 -44.06
C VAL A 323 -30.96 13.75 -43.43
N VAL A 324 -31.10 12.84 -42.47
CA VAL A 324 -32.29 12.68 -41.62
C VAL A 324 -31.98 13.28 -40.26
N GLY A 325 -32.75 14.27 -39.81
CA GLY A 325 -32.65 14.87 -38.48
C GLY A 325 -33.63 14.24 -37.48
N ILE A 326 -33.25 14.20 -36.20
CA ILE A 326 -34.14 13.96 -35.07
C ILE A 326 -33.96 15.14 -34.10
N GLU A 327 -35.04 15.79 -33.70
CA GLU A 327 -34.99 16.95 -32.80
C GLU A 327 -36.17 16.96 -31.83
N LEU A 328 -35.91 17.32 -30.56
CA LEU A 328 -36.90 17.39 -29.50
C LEU A 328 -37.68 18.70 -29.54
N ASP A 329 -37.01 19.82 -29.83
CA ASP A 329 -37.66 21.12 -29.91
C ASP A 329 -38.40 21.30 -31.24
N ALA A 330 -39.72 21.48 -31.17
CA ALA A 330 -40.58 21.58 -32.34
C ALA A 330 -40.32 22.82 -33.22
N GLN A 331 -39.73 23.89 -32.67
CA GLN A 331 -39.41 25.11 -33.42
C GLN A 331 -38.08 24.94 -34.18
N ALA A 332 -37.03 24.46 -33.51
CA ALA A 332 -35.76 24.12 -34.15
C ALA A 332 -35.96 23.04 -35.24
N ALA A 333 -36.79 22.03 -34.97
CA ALA A 333 -37.13 20.99 -35.94
C ALA A 333 -37.89 21.53 -37.16
N ALA A 334 -38.70 22.58 -37.02
CA ALA A 334 -39.37 23.22 -38.15
C ALA A 334 -38.38 23.94 -39.07
N GLU A 335 -37.38 24.64 -38.53
CA GLU A 335 -36.31 25.24 -39.34
C GLU A 335 -35.39 24.20 -40.00
N ALA A 336 -35.17 23.06 -39.33
CA ALA A 336 -34.41 21.97 -39.91
C ALA A 336 -35.10 21.35 -41.15
N GLN A 337 -36.43 21.42 -41.27
CA GLN A 337 -37.18 20.90 -42.43
C GLN A 337 -36.87 21.68 -43.72
N ASP A 338 -36.49 22.95 -43.63
CA ASP A 338 -36.05 23.74 -44.79
C ASP A 338 -34.64 23.38 -45.27
N ARG A 339 -33.89 22.58 -44.50
CA ARG A 339 -32.45 22.31 -44.69
C ARG A 339 -32.14 20.81 -44.91
N LEU A 340 -32.82 19.93 -44.19
CA LEU A 340 -32.61 18.47 -44.18
C LEU A 340 -33.62 17.74 -45.06
N ASP A 341 -33.35 16.47 -45.42
CA ASP A 341 -34.22 15.71 -46.33
C ASP A 341 -35.43 15.08 -45.61
N ARG A 342 -35.31 14.87 -44.31
CA ARG A 342 -36.38 14.43 -43.40
C ARG A 342 -36.05 14.88 -41.99
N VAL A 343 -37.04 15.33 -41.23
CA VAL A 343 -36.88 15.65 -39.80
C VAL A 343 -37.96 14.90 -39.00
N LEU A 344 -37.55 14.30 -37.87
CA LEU A 344 -38.42 13.59 -36.95
C LEU A 344 -38.47 14.36 -35.63
N VAL A 345 -39.68 14.77 -35.21
CA VAL A 345 -39.86 15.60 -34.01
C VAL A 345 -40.23 14.73 -32.82
N GLY A 346 -39.46 14.82 -31.73
CA GLY A 346 -39.79 14.18 -30.44
C GLY A 346 -38.57 13.69 -29.65
N ASN A 347 -38.84 13.05 -28.50
CA ASN A 347 -37.80 12.53 -27.62
C ASN A 347 -37.24 11.21 -28.13
N ILE A 348 -35.97 11.21 -28.55
CA ILE A 348 -35.23 10.02 -29.01
C ILE A 348 -35.30 8.83 -28.04
N GLU A 349 -35.35 9.06 -26.72
CA GLU A 349 -35.43 7.99 -25.72
C GLU A 349 -36.78 7.24 -25.76
N GLN A 350 -37.85 7.92 -26.19
CA GLN A 350 -39.24 7.43 -26.11
C GLN A 350 -39.86 7.12 -27.48
N MET A 351 -39.35 7.71 -28.57
CA MET A 351 -39.90 7.52 -29.92
C MET A 351 -39.66 6.10 -30.44
N GLU A 352 -40.72 5.45 -30.92
CA GLU A 352 -40.58 4.34 -31.87
C GLU A 352 -40.15 4.90 -33.24
N LEU A 353 -39.02 4.39 -33.75
CA LEU A 353 -38.40 4.90 -34.97
C LEU A 353 -38.29 3.78 -36.01
N ASP A 354 -39.17 3.83 -37.01
CA ASP A 354 -39.08 3.00 -38.21
C ASP A 354 -37.97 3.53 -39.14
N LEU A 355 -36.74 3.28 -38.71
CA LEU A 355 -35.51 3.55 -39.46
C LEU A 355 -34.92 2.21 -39.93
N PRO A 356 -34.63 2.04 -41.23
CA PRO A 356 -34.13 0.77 -41.74
C PRO A 356 -32.78 0.41 -41.09
N PRO A 357 -32.60 -0.85 -40.65
CA PRO A 357 -31.37 -1.28 -39.99
C PRO A 357 -30.18 -1.23 -40.95
N GLN A 358 -28.99 -0.96 -40.42
CA GLN A 358 -27.72 -0.89 -41.16
C GLN A 358 -27.78 -0.04 -42.44
N SER A 359 -28.44 1.11 -42.38
CA SER A 359 -28.75 1.94 -43.54
C SER A 359 -28.02 3.29 -43.59
N PHE A 360 -27.47 3.76 -42.46
CA PHE A 360 -26.72 5.02 -42.37
C PHE A 360 -25.21 4.80 -42.43
N ASP A 361 -24.52 5.63 -43.23
CA ASP A 361 -23.06 5.67 -43.33
C ASP A 361 -22.44 6.44 -42.15
N ALA A 362 -23.16 7.42 -41.62
CA ALA A 362 -22.79 8.14 -40.41
C ALA A 362 -24.02 8.44 -39.52
N ILE A 363 -23.82 8.43 -38.20
CA ILE A 363 -24.77 8.92 -37.21
C ILE A 363 -24.06 9.99 -36.37
N LEU A 364 -24.69 11.14 -36.15
CA LEU A 364 -24.16 12.24 -35.36
C LEU A 364 -24.90 12.34 -34.01
N CYS A 365 -24.16 12.66 -32.96
CA CYS A 365 -24.65 13.07 -31.66
C CYS A 365 -23.82 14.29 -31.20
N GLY A 366 -24.16 15.47 -31.71
CA GLY A 366 -23.41 16.70 -31.43
C GLY A 366 -23.94 17.40 -30.19
N ASP A 367 -23.31 17.17 -29.03
CA ASP A 367 -23.70 17.74 -27.73
C ASP A 367 -25.14 17.39 -27.34
N VAL A 368 -25.40 16.08 -27.23
CA VAL A 368 -26.73 15.49 -26.98
C VAL A 368 -26.71 14.43 -25.88
N LEU A 369 -25.64 13.64 -25.76
CA LEU A 369 -25.58 12.48 -24.86
C LEU A 369 -25.63 12.89 -23.37
N GLU A 370 -25.22 14.11 -23.07
CA GLU A 370 -25.27 14.81 -21.80
C GLU A 370 -26.68 15.29 -21.41
N HIS A 371 -27.57 15.49 -22.39
CA HIS A 371 -28.97 15.86 -22.18
C HIS A 371 -29.91 14.64 -22.04
N LEU A 372 -29.41 13.41 -22.26
CA LEU A 372 -30.20 12.17 -22.19
C LEU A 372 -30.21 11.55 -20.79
N SER A 373 -31.30 10.86 -20.44
CA SER A 373 -31.38 10.13 -19.17
C SER A 373 -30.66 8.77 -19.22
N ASP A 374 -30.77 8.03 -20.32
CA ASP A 374 -30.02 6.81 -20.66
C ASP A 374 -29.39 6.92 -22.08
N PRO A 375 -28.25 7.63 -22.22
CA PRO A 375 -27.53 7.72 -23.48
C PRO A 375 -27.03 6.35 -23.99
N ALA A 376 -26.85 5.34 -23.12
CA ALA A 376 -26.41 4.02 -23.54
C ALA A 376 -27.51 3.28 -24.31
N SER A 377 -28.79 3.46 -23.94
CA SER A 377 -29.92 2.93 -24.71
C SER A 377 -30.02 3.54 -26.10
N VAL A 378 -29.87 4.87 -26.20
CA VAL A 378 -29.88 5.57 -27.49
C VAL A 378 -28.72 5.12 -28.38
N LEU A 379 -27.51 4.98 -27.84
CA LEU A 379 -26.36 4.44 -28.59
C LEU A 379 -26.60 2.97 -29.03
N ARG A 380 -27.14 2.10 -28.16
CA ARG A 380 -27.49 0.72 -28.54
C ARG A 380 -28.51 0.66 -29.68
N ARG A 381 -29.45 1.61 -29.75
CA ARG A 381 -30.40 1.76 -30.87
C ARG A 381 -29.70 2.30 -32.12
N ALA A 382 -28.87 3.34 -32.00
CA ALA A 382 -28.07 3.87 -33.11
C ALA A 382 -27.20 2.80 -33.77
N ARG A 383 -26.64 1.87 -32.97
CA ARG A 383 -25.88 0.70 -33.45
C ARG A 383 -26.69 -0.21 -34.40
N GLN A 384 -28.02 -0.21 -34.32
CA GLN A 384 -28.88 -0.99 -35.22
C GLN A 384 -29.08 -0.32 -36.58
N TRP A 385 -28.99 1.02 -36.64
CA TRP A 385 -29.25 1.82 -37.84
C TRP A 385 -27.99 2.15 -38.65
N VAL A 386 -26.82 2.23 -38.02
CA VAL A 386 -25.53 2.44 -38.68
C VAL A 386 -25.04 1.16 -39.40
N LYS A 387 -24.40 1.32 -40.55
CA LYS A 387 -23.75 0.22 -41.29
C LYS A 387 -22.57 -0.38 -40.51
N PRO A 388 -22.18 -1.65 -40.77
CA PRO A 388 -21.01 -2.27 -40.11
C PRO A 388 -19.69 -1.50 -40.28
N ASP A 389 -19.52 -0.80 -41.39
CA ASP A 389 -18.39 0.09 -41.73
C ASP A 389 -18.70 1.59 -41.54
N GLY A 390 -19.93 1.91 -41.13
CA GLY A 390 -20.37 3.27 -40.85
C GLY A 390 -19.84 3.81 -39.51
N ARG A 391 -19.88 5.13 -39.32
CA ARG A 391 -19.34 5.81 -38.14
C ARG A 391 -20.44 6.40 -37.26
N LEU A 392 -20.32 6.25 -35.94
CA LEU A 392 -21.00 7.13 -34.99
C LEU A 392 -20.03 8.23 -34.55
N ILE A 393 -20.41 9.48 -34.74
CA ILE A 393 -19.61 10.67 -34.45
C ILE A 393 -20.29 11.41 -33.32
N ALA A 394 -19.54 11.73 -32.27
CA ALA A 394 -20.08 12.46 -31.13
C ALA A 394 -19.18 13.63 -30.72
N SER A 395 -19.83 14.67 -30.21
CA SER A 395 -19.21 15.73 -29.41
C SER A 395 -19.76 15.60 -27.99
N ILE A 396 -18.86 15.61 -26.99
CA ILE A 396 -19.23 15.39 -25.58
C ILE A 396 -18.41 16.34 -24.67
N PRO A 397 -19.06 17.21 -23.88
CA PRO A 397 -18.42 18.09 -22.89
C PRO A 397 -17.59 17.34 -21.85
N ASN A 398 -16.48 17.95 -21.41
CA ASN A 398 -15.58 17.38 -20.42
C ASN A 398 -15.65 18.11 -19.07
N ILE A 399 -16.26 17.49 -18.07
CA ILE A 399 -16.40 18.09 -16.72
C ILE A 399 -15.08 18.18 -15.94
N ARG A 400 -14.01 17.48 -16.40
CA ARG A 400 -12.66 17.55 -15.81
C ARG A 400 -11.93 18.87 -16.16
N HIS A 401 -12.45 19.68 -17.07
CA HIS A 401 -11.80 20.91 -17.54
C HIS A 401 -11.51 21.89 -16.38
N GLN A 402 -10.34 22.54 -16.44
CA GLN A 402 -9.80 23.38 -15.36
C GLN A 402 -10.69 24.54 -14.94
N SER A 403 -11.55 25.06 -15.84
CA SER A 403 -12.50 26.13 -15.50
C SER A 403 -13.57 25.67 -14.50
N VAL A 404 -14.07 24.44 -14.64
CA VAL A 404 -15.06 23.84 -13.73
C VAL A 404 -14.42 23.62 -12.35
N LEU A 405 -13.21 23.07 -12.34
CA LEU A 405 -12.46 22.87 -11.09
C LEU A 405 -12.10 24.19 -10.40
N ARG A 406 -11.82 25.26 -11.16
CA ARG A 406 -11.57 26.58 -10.60
C ARG A 406 -12.82 27.15 -9.94
N ALA A 407 -13.96 27.11 -10.63
CA ALA A 407 -15.24 27.52 -10.06
C ALA A 407 -15.55 26.76 -8.76
N LEU A 408 -15.39 25.43 -8.78
CA LEU A 408 -15.61 24.56 -7.62
C LEU A 408 -14.67 24.90 -6.45
N LEU A 409 -13.38 25.17 -6.71
CA LEU A 409 -12.41 25.59 -5.67
C LEU A 409 -12.72 26.95 -5.08
N ASP A 410 -13.34 27.84 -5.85
CA ASP A 410 -13.85 29.14 -5.39
C ASP A 410 -15.26 29.04 -4.75
N GLY A 411 -15.79 27.82 -4.58
CA GLY A 411 -17.08 27.54 -3.92
C GLY A 411 -18.31 27.63 -4.83
N ASN A 412 -18.12 27.69 -6.16
CA ASN A 412 -19.19 27.91 -7.14
C ASN A 412 -19.48 26.63 -7.94
N TRP A 413 -20.76 26.22 -7.97
CA TRP A 413 -21.28 25.21 -8.90
C TRP A 413 -22.51 25.79 -9.62
N THR A 414 -22.28 26.89 -10.33
CA THR A 414 -23.32 27.70 -10.96
C THR A 414 -23.66 27.14 -12.34
N TYR A 415 -24.92 26.76 -12.55
CA TYR A 415 -25.41 26.37 -13.87
C TYR A 415 -25.60 27.59 -14.78
N GLU A 416 -25.18 27.47 -16.04
CA GLU A 416 -25.22 28.51 -17.06
C GLU A 416 -26.31 28.22 -18.12
N PRO A 417 -26.62 29.16 -19.03
CA PRO A 417 -27.53 28.90 -20.17
C PRO A 417 -26.90 28.06 -21.31
N ALA A 418 -25.58 27.85 -21.28
CA ALA A 418 -24.80 27.08 -22.25
C ALA A 418 -23.42 26.73 -21.65
N GLY A 419 -22.71 25.76 -22.22
CA GLY A 419 -21.32 25.41 -21.84
C GLY A 419 -21.21 24.19 -20.93
N LEU A 420 -20.06 23.98 -20.28
CA LEU A 420 -19.78 22.74 -19.53
C LEU A 420 -20.75 22.49 -18.35
N LEU A 421 -21.26 23.56 -17.75
CA LEU A 421 -22.28 23.55 -16.70
C LEU A 421 -23.63 24.08 -17.23
N ASP A 422 -24.01 23.73 -18.47
CA ASP A 422 -25.37 23.99 -18.96
C ASP A 422 -26.41 23.39 -17.99
N ARG A 423 -27.42 24.19 -17.65
CA ARG A 423 -28.55 23.81 -16.80
C ARG A 423 -29.33 22.59 -17.28
N ASP A 424 -29.29 22.30 -18.58
CA ASP A 424 -30.01 21.18 -19.19
C ASP A 424 -29.15 19.89 -19.25
N HIS A 425 -27.89 19.90 -18.77
CA HIS A 425 -27.07 18.69 -18.66
C HIS A 425 -27.58 17.76 -17.55
N LEU A 426 -28.02 16.56 -17.91
CA LEU A 426 -28.43 15.47 -17.00
C LEU A 426 -27.29 14.50 -16.68
N ARG A 427 -26.22 14.50 -17.49
CA ARG A 427 -25.06 13.62 -17.37
C ARG A 427 -23.77 14.42 -17.60
N PHE A 428 -22.75 14.13 -16.81
CA PHE A 428 -21.43 14.72 -16.93
C PHE A 428 -20.40 13.65 -17.26
N PHE A 429 -19.48 13.96 -18.17
CA PHE A 429 -18.50 13.00 -18.67
C PHE A 429 -17.07 13.47 -18.44
N THR A 430 -16.19 12.51 -18.22
CA THR A 430 -14.74 12.62 -18.42
C THR A 430 -14.35 11.70 -19.56
N ARG A 431 -13.12 11.80 -20.09
CA ARG A 431 -12.63 10.90 -21.16
C ARG A 431 -12.88 9.42 -20.84
N ARG A 432 -12.60 9.00 -19.60
CA ARG A 432 -12.78 7.62 -19.14
C ARG A 432 -14.24 7.16 -19.22
N GLU A 433 -15.19 8.01 -18.83
CA GLU A 433 -16.61 7.66 -18.85
C GLU A 433 -17.19 7.67 -20.27
N VAL A 434 -16.67 8.50 -21.18
CA VAL A 434 -16.96 8.40 -22.62
C VAL A 434 -16.50 7.05 -23.18
N GLU A 435 -15.26 6.63 -22.91
CA GLU A 435 -14.73 5.34 -23.37
C GLU A 435 -15.57 4.15 -22.87
N LYS A 436 -15.99 4.18 -21.60
CA LYS A 436 -16.90 3.18 -21.02
C LYS A 436 -18.26 3.19 -21.72
N LEU A 437 -18.92 4.35 -21.85
CA LEU A 437 -20.23 4.49 -22.47
C LEU A 437 -20.28 3.86 -23.88
N PHE A 438 -19.27 4.16 -24.71
CA PHE A 438 -19.18 3.64 -26.07
C PHE A 438 -18.93 2.13 -26.11
N TYR A 439 -17.99 1.64 -25.29
CA TYR A 439 -17.70 0.21 -25.19
C TYR A 439 -18.93 -0.59 -24.77
N ARG A 440 -19.62 -0.15 -23.71
CA ARG A 440 -20.85 -0.79 -23.20
C ARG A 440 -21.96 -0.81 -24.25
N SER A 441 -22.10 0.28 -25.00
CA SER A 441 -23.09 0.42 -26.07
C SER A 441 -22.76 -0.34 -27.37
N GLY A 442 -21.61 -1.04 -27.42
CA GLY A 442 -21.23 -1.90 -28.54
C GLY A 442 -20.50 -1.17 -29.67
N PHE A 443 -19.79 -0.09 -29.36
CA PHE A 443 -18.90 0.64 -30.27
C PHE A 443 -17.44 0.50 -29.87
N SER A 444 -16.55 0.55 -30.86
CA SER A 444 -15.11 0.74 -30.69
C SER A 444 -14.75 2.14 -31.15
N ILE A 445 -14.20 2.97 -30.26
CA ILE A 445 -13.72 4.31 -30.61
C ILE A 445 -12.52 4.14 -31.54
N HIS A 446 -12.64 4.66 -32.77
CA HIS A 446 -11.58 4.63 -33.78
C HIS A 446 -10.63 5.81 -33.59
N GLU A 447 -11.18 6.98 -33.30
CA GLU A 447 -10.46 8.22 -33.03
C GLU A 447 -11.19 9.05 -31.96
N ILE A 448 -10.42 9.74 -31.11
CA ILE A 448 -10.93 10.68 -30.12
C ILE A 448 -9.94 11.82 -29.96
N HIS A 449 -10.42 13.03 -30.24
CA HIS A 449 -9.66 14.27 -30.30
C HIS A 449 -10.13 15.20 -29.18
N ALA A 450 -9.20 15.80 -28.46
CA ALA A 450 -9.50 16.87 -27.52
C ALA A 450 -9.74 18.17 -28.30
N VAL A 451 -10.83 18.89 -27.99
CA VAL A 451 -11.02 20.27 -28.45
C VAL A 451 -10.37 21.20 -27.41
N PRO A 452 -9.39 22.03 -27.81
CA PRO A 452 -8.75 23.00 -26.91
C PRO A 452 -9.74 23.93 -26.22
N GLY A 453 -9.65 24.03 -24.89
CA GLY A 453 -10.37 25.01 -24.08
C GLY A 453 -9.52 26.21 -23.68
N PRO A 454 -10.12 27.21 -23.00
CA PRO A 454 -9.38 28.35 -22.45
C PRO A 454 -8.21 27.92 -21.56
N GLY A 455 -7.00 28.33 -21.94
CA GLY A 455 -5.74 27.97 -21.27
C GLY A 455 -4.96 26.80 -21.90
N TYR A 456 -5.49 26.15 -22.95
CA TYR A 456 -4.78 25.08 -23.67
C TYR A 456 -3.49 25.59 -24.33
N ASP A 457 -3.55 26.68 -25.10
CA ASP A 457 -2.38 27.26 -25.78
C ASP A 457 -1.29 27.66 -24.77
N GLU A 458 -1.66 28.31 -23.66
CA GLU A 458 -0.73 28.63 -22.57
C GLU A 458 -0.06 27.40 -21.96
N TRP A 459 -0.75 26.25 -21.92
CA TRP A 459 -0.19 24.98 -21.43
C TRP A 459 0.74 24.33 -22.47
N VAL A 460 0.40 24.41 -23.76
CA VAL A 460 1.27 23.96 -24.86
C VAL A 460 2.55 24.80 -24.94
N ASP A 461 2.45 26.13 -24.85
CA ASP A 461 3.60 27.06 -24.87
C ASP A 461 4.57 26.86 -23.69
N ARG A 462 4.08 26.31 -22.57
CA ARG A 462 4.91 25.88 -21.42
C ARG A 462 5.58 24.52 -21.62
N GLY A 463 5.47 23.92 -22.81
CA GLY A 463 6.07 22.62 -23.13
C GLY A 463 5.26 21.43 -22.65
N ARG A 464 3.93 21.58 -22.51
CA ARG A 464 3.00 20.53 -22.03
C ARG A 464 3.42 19.90 -20.68
N PRO A 465 3.57 20.71 -19.62
CA PRO A 465 4.01 20.21 -18.33
C PRO A 465 3.09 19.10 -17.81
N ASN A 466 3.69 18.07 -17.20
CA ASN A 466 3.02 16.92 -16.59
C ASN A 466 2.40 17.24 -15.20
N GLU A 467 2.02 18.50 -15.03
CA GLU A 467 1.38 19.09 -13.86
C GLU A 467 0.30 20.08 -14.30
N VAL A 468 -0.75 20.20 -13.51
CA VAL A 468 -1.87 21.10 -13.74
C VAL A 468 -2.04 21.99 -12.52
N LYS A 469 -2.12 23.30 -12.76
CA LYS A 469 -2.31 24.32 -11.73
C LYS A 469 -3.64 25.02 -11.92
N VAL A 470 -4.57 24.82 -10.97
CA VAL A 470 -5.91 25.38 -10.97
C VAL A 470 -6.07 26.29 -9.76
N GLY A 471 -5.81 27.58 -9.93
CA GLY A 471 -5.85 28.56 -8.85
C GLY A 471 -4.84 28.22 -7.74
N ARG A 472 -5.35 27.77 -6.58
CA ARG A 472 -4.54 27.33 -5.43
C ARG A 472 -4.22 25.83 -5.43
N LEU A 473 -4.87 25.04 -6.28
CA LEU A 473 -4.63 23.60 -6.42
C LEU A 473 -3.49 23.35 -7.40
N HIS A 474 -2.58 22.45 -7.03
CA HIS A 474 -1.50 21.95 -7.88
C HIS A 474 -1.58 20.43 -7.88
N ILE A 475 -1.65 19.84 -9.07
CA ILE A 475 -1.73 18.41 -9.32
C ILE A 475 -0.50 18.06 -10.14
N GLY A 476 0.34 17.13 -9.67
CA GLY A 476 1.57 16.71 -10.36
C GLY A 476 1.71 15.19 -10.38
N GLY A 477 2.71 14.70 -11.13
CA GLY A 477 2.95 13.26 -11.28
C GLY A 477 1.99 12.55 -12.24
N MET A 478 1.38 13.29 -13.16
CA MET A 478 0.49 12.78 -14.21
C MET A 478 1.29 12.44 -15.48
N SER A 479 0.65 11.75 -16.43
CA SER A 479 1.10 11.70 -17.82
C SER A 479 0.67 12.95 -18.61
N ASP A 480 1.36 13.24 -19.71
CA ASP A 480 1.02 14.33 -20.63
C ASP A 480 -0.45 14.26 -21.08
N THR A 481 -0.96 13.05 -21.33
CA THR A 481 -2.36 12.82 -21.71
C THR A 481 -3.35 13.12 -20.58
N GLU A 482 -3.00 12.79 -19.33
CA GLU A 482 -3.86 13.10 -18.17
C GLU A 482 -3.86 14.60 -17.86
N ALA A 483 -2.73 15.30 -18.10
CA ALA A 483 -2.65 16.75 -18.00
C ALA A 483 -3.48 17.44 -19.10
N GLU A 484 -3.42 16.93 -20.34
CA GLU A 484 -4.22 17.43 -21.47
C GLU A 484 -5.73 17.38 -21.19
N GLU A 485 -6.22 16.36 -20.48
CA GLU A 485 -7.65 16.25 -20.12
C GLU A 485 -8.17 17.41 -19.25
N PHE A 486 -7.31 18.19 -18.58
CA PHE A 486 -7.76 19.38 -17.85
C PHE A 486 -7.89 20.62 -18.76
N TYR A 487 -7.33 20.58 -19.97
CA TYR A 487 -7.38 21.66 -20.96
C TYR A 487 -8.23 21.31 -22.19
N ALA A 488 -8.69 20.06 -22.31
CA ALA A 488 -9.73 19.65 -23.24
C ALA A 488 -11.10 20.16 -22.77
N TYR A 489 -11.75 21.00 -23.58
CA TYR A 489 -13.10 21.52 -23.28
C TYR A 489 -14.17 20.45 -23.52
N GLN A 490 -14.04 19.73 -24.63
CA GLN A 490 -14.92 18.64 -25.05
C GLN A 490 -14.12 17.62 -25.86
N TYR A 491 -14.68 16.41 -26.02
CA TYR A 491 -14.11 15.37 -26.86
C TYR A 491 -14.93 15.21 -28.13
N LEU A 492 -14.27 15.29 -29.28
CA LEU A 492 -14.81 14.88 -30.56
C LEU A 492 -14.32 13.47 -30.85
N LEU A 493 -15.21 12.54 -31.16
CA LEU A 493 -14.84 11.16 -31.43
C LEU A 493 -15.56 10.61 -32.65
N SER A 494 -14.93 9.64 -33.31
CA SER A 494 -15.55 8.80 -34.32
C SER A 494 -15.35 7.33 -33.93
N ALA A 495 -16.45 6.58 -33.91
CA ALA A 495 -16.53 5.22 -33.41
C ALA A 495 -17.21 4.30 -34.42
N LEU A 496 -16.72 3.07 -34.51
CA LEU A 496 -17.23 2.02 -35.39
C LEU A 496 -18.07 1.03 -34.57
N PRO A 497 -19.13 0.44 -35.14
CA PRO A 497 -19.83 -0.68 -34.51
C PRO A 497 -18.84 -1.80 -34.18
N ALA A 498 -18.72 -2.16 -32.91
CA ALA A 498 -17.87 -3.26 -32.51
C ALA A 498 -18.48 -4.59 -32.96
N ALA A 499 -17.66 -5.49 -33.47
CA ALA A 499 -18.01 -6.90 -33.60
C ALA A 499 -18.15 -7.50 -32.20
N LEU A 500 -19.38 -7.56 -31.69
CA LEU A 500 -19.72 -8.21 -30.43
C LEU A 500 -19.94 -9.70 -30.71
N PRO A 501 -19.17 -10.62 -30.11
CA PRO A 501 -19.45 -12.04 -30.24
C PRO A 501 -20.76 -12.40 -29.54
N GLU A 502 -21.56 -13.26 -30.15
CA GLU A 502 -22.74 -13.84 -29.49
C GLU A 502 -22.32 -14.93 -28.50
N HIS A 503 -21.87 -14.48 -27.33
CA HIS A 503 -21.46 -15.37 -26.24
C HIS A 503 -22.59 -16.28 -25.72
N GLY A 504 -23.85 -15.99 -26.06
CA GLY A 504 -25.03 -16.68 -25.52
C GLY A 504 -25.32 -16.36 -24.05
N LEU A 505 -26.38 -16.97 -23.52
CA LEU A 505 -26.79 -16.80 -22.12
C LEU A 505 -25.71 -17.34 -21.16
N THR A 506 -25.33 -16.55 -20.16
CA THR A 506 -24.46 -16.99 -19.05
C THR A 506 -25.27 -17.19 -17.78
N SER A 507 -25.20 -18.35 -17.14
CA SER A 507 -25.83 -18.54 -15.83
C SER A 507 -24.86 -18.17 -14.71
N ILE A 508 -25.14 -17.07 -14.00
CA ILE A 508 -24.35 -16.66 -12.84
C ILE A 508 -24.93 -17.38 -11.61
N VAL A 509 -24.18 -18.36 -11.10
CA VAL A 509 -24.51 -19.16 -9.92
C VAL A 509 -23.85 -18.54 -8.69
N ILE A 510 -24.68 -18.12 -7.73
CA ILE A 510 -24.25 -17.47 -6.48
C ILE A 510 -24.75 -18.32 -5.31
N VAL A 511 -23.82 -18.74 -4.46
CA VAL A 511 -24.15 -19.44 -3.20
C VAL A 511 -24.19 -18.40 -2.08
N THR A 512 -25.26 -18.41 -1.27
CA THR A 512 -25.42 -17.49 -0.13
C THR A 512 -25.49 -18.25 1.20
N HIS A 513 -24.88 -17.68 2.23
CA HIS A 513 -25.08 -18.10 3.62
C HIS A 513 -24.85 -16.89 4.52
N ASN A 514 -25.94 -16.20 4.84
CA ASN A 514 -25.98 -14.86 5.41
C ASN A 514 -25.25 -13.82 4.52
N GLN A 515 -24.95 -12.66 5.10
CA GLN A 515 -24.33 -11.49 4.46
C GLN A 515 -25.25 -10.81 3.43
N VAL A 516 -26.51 -10.54 3.82
CA VAL A 516 -27.51 -9.87 2.97
C VAL A 516 -27.02 -8.52 2.41
N ALA A 517 -26.22 -7.76 3.17
CA ALA A 517 -25.67 -6.47 2.74
C ALA A 517 -24.67 -6.61 1.59
N TYR A 518 -23.74 -7.58 1.67
CA TYR A 518 -22.81 -7.89 0.58
C TYR A 518 -23.54 -8.47 -0.63
N THR A 519 -24.52 -9.35 -0.39
CA THR A 519 -25.35 -9.95 -1.43
C THR A 519 -26.09 -8.87 -2.24
N ARG A 520 -26.62 -7.82 -1.59
CA ARG A 520 -27.22 -6.65 -2.26
C ARG A 520 -26.21 -5.93 -3.15
N GLN A 521 -25.07 -5.50 -2.60
CA GLN A 521 -24.03 -4.80 -3.35
C GLN A 521 -23.54 -5.62 -4.56
N CYS A 522 -23.40 -6.94 -4.42
CA CYS A 522 -23.03 -7.85 -5.49
C CYS A 522 -24.07 -7.83 -6.63
N VAL A 523 -25.35 -8.00 -6.31
CA VAL A 523 -26.45 -8.01 -7.28
C VAL A 523 -26.63 -6.66 -7.98
N ASP A 524 -26.53 -5.56 -7.24
CA ASP A 524 -26.68 -4.21 -7.78
C ASP A 524 -25.54 -3.91 -8.77
N ASN A 525 -24.29 -4.28 -8.44
CA ASN A 525 -23.17 -4.15 -9.37
C ASN A 525 -23.28 -5.08 -10.59
N ILE A 526 -23.82 -6.29 -10.46
CA ILE A 526 -24.08 -7.15 -11.63
C ILE A 526 -25.08 -6.46 -12.57
N ARG A 527 -26.16 -5.91 -12.04
CA ARG A 527 -27.18 -5.18 -12.81
C ARG A 527 -26.61 -3.93 -13.49
N GLU A 528 -25.78 -3.17 -12.80
CA GLU A 528 -25.20 -1.93 -13.32
C GLU A 528 -24.06 -2.14 -14.32
N ARG A 529 -23.26 -3.20 -14.17
CA ARG A 529 -21.94 -3.36 -14.85
C ARG A 529 -21.88 -4.48 -15.89
N THR A 530 -22.97 -5.23 -16.08
CA THR A 530 -23.02 -6.38 -17.00
C THR A 530 -23.95 -6.08 -18.18
N ASP A 531 -23.40 -6.01 -19.38
CA ASP A 531 -24.17 -5.72 -20.62
C ASP A 531 -24.47 -7.00 -21.43
N GLU A 532 -23.85 -8.13 -21.07
CA GLU A 532 -24.03 -9.43 -21.71
C GLU A 532 -25.32 -10.13 -21.23
N LEU A 533 -25.85 -11.09 -22.01
CA LEU A 533 -27.02 -11.85 -21.58
C LEU A 533 -26.68 -12.80 -20.41
N TYR A 534 -27.31 -12.58 -19.26
CA TYR A 534 -27.16 -13.44 -18.08
C TYR A 534 -28.51 -13.82 -17.46
N GLU A 535 -28.48 -14.88 -16.65
CA GLU A 535 -29.50 -15.20 -15.65
C GLU A 535 -28.85 -15.32 -14.27
N LEU A 536 -29.58 -15.02 -13.21
CA LEU A 536 -29.12 -15.18 -11.83
C LEU A 536 -29.70 -16.46 -11.22
N VAL A 537 -28.83 -17.30 -10.66
CA VAL A 537 -29.17 -18.56 -10.00
C VAL A 537 -28.60 -18.53 -8.58
N PHE A 538 -29.46 -18.32 -7.59
CA PHE A 538 -29.08 -18.34 -6.19
C PHE A 538 -29.31 -19.70 -5.54
N VAL A 539 -28.37 -20.12 -4.71
CA VAL A 539 -28.53 -21.28 -3.83
C VAL A 539 -28.22 -20.86 -2.40
N ASP A 540 -29.27 -20.71 -1.61
CA ASP A 540 -29.16 -20.34 -0.22
C ASP A 540 -28.92 -21.56 0.68
N ASN A 541 -27.82 -21.54 1.41
CA ASN A 541 -27.36 -22.58 2.31
C ASN A 541 -27.86 -22.35 3.75
N ALA A 542 -29.16 -22.12 3.91
CA ALA A 542 -29.82 -21.85 5.19
C ALA A 542 -29.33 -20.55 5.88
N SER A 543 -29.52 -19.42 5.21
CA SER A 543 -29.33 -18.09 5.79
C SER A 543 -30.42 -17.74 6.81
N THR A 544 -30.07 -16.90 7.79
CA THR A 544 -30.95 -16.48 8.91
C THR A 544 -31.03 -14.96 9.08
N ASP A 545 -30.43 -14.18 8.19
CA ASP A 545 -30.25 -12.71 8.29
C ASP A 545 -31.15 -11.88 7.36
N GLY A 546 -32.18 -12.48 6.77
CA GLY A 546 -33.04 -11.84 5.76
C GLY A 546 -32.57 -12.00 4.31
N THR A 547 -31.49 -12.75 4.07
CA THR A 547 -31.01 -13.03 2.70
C THR A 547 -32.07 -13.73 1.84
N VAL A 548 -32.80 -14.72 2.37
CA VAL A 548 -33.80 -15.49 1.60
C VAL A 548 -34.95 -14.61 1.11
N GLU A 549 -35.43 -13.70 1.97
CA GLU A 549 -36.48 -12.72 1.67
C GLU A 549 -36.01 -11.74 0.58
N TYR A 550 -34.76 -11.27 0.68
CA TYR A 550 -34.17 -10.44 -0.36
C TYR A 550 -34.07 -11.18 -1.69
N LEU A 551 -33.51 -12.40 -1.71
CA LEU A 551 -33.35 -13.17 -2.95
C LEU A 551 -34.70 -13.44 -3.63
N ARG A 552 -35.76 -13.75 -2.87
CA ARG A 552 -37.12 -13.94 -3.39
C ARG A 552 -37.77 -12.66 -3.91
N SER A 553 -37.26 -11.48 -3.54
CA SER A 553 -37.72 -10.19 -4.08
C SER A 553 -37.09 -9.84 -5.44
N LEU A 554 -36.09 -10.60 -5.91
CA LEU A 554 -35.42 -10.36 -7.18
C LEU A 554 -36.20 -10.98 -8.34
N GLU A 555 -36.96 -10.15 -9.06
CA GLU A 555 -37.66 -10.57 -10.28
C GLU A 555 -36.69 -11.20 -11.30
N GLY A 556 -37.11 -12.31 -11.91
CA GLY A 556 -36.33 -13.05 -12.91
C GLY A 556 -35.23 -13.98 -12.34
N ALA A 557 -34.90 -13.91 -11.05
CA ALA A 557 -33.89 -14.77 -10.44
C ALA A 557 -34.44 -16.17 -10.12
N LYS A 558 -33.63 -17.21 -10.35
CA LYS A 558 -33.90 -18.58 -9.88
C LYS A 558 -33.35 -18.70 -8.46
N VAL A 559 -34.18 -19.04 -7.47
CA VAL A 559 -33.77 -19.15 -6.06
C VAL A 559 -34.04 -20.56 -5.53
N LEU A 560 -32.99 -21.24 -5.09
CA LEU A 560 -33.05 -22.50 -4.34
C LEU A 560 -32.70 -22.22 -2.88
N THR A 561 -33.36 -22.91 -1.94
CA THR A 561 -33.12 -22.77 -0.50
C THR A 561 -32.95 -24.13 0.16
N ASN A 562 -31.84 -24.35 0.87
CA ASN A 562 -31.60 -25.51 1.71
C ASN A 562 -32.09 -25.27 3.15
N ALA A 563 -32.48 -26.34 3.84
CA ALA A 563 -32.87 -26.27 5.26
C ALA A 563 -31.66 -26.26 6.20
N ASP A 564 -30.52 -26.74 5.71
CA ASP A 564 -29.24 -26.89 6.40
C ASP A 564 -28.10 -26.44 5.47
N ASN A 565 -26.95 -26.05 6.03
CA ASN A 565 -25.79 -25.65 5.23
C ASN A 565 -25.11 -26.90 4.65
N ARG A 566 -25.40 -27.19 3.38
CA ARG A 566 -24.92 -28.38 2.67
C ARG A 566 -23.45 -28.30 2.21
N GLY A 567 -22.76 -27.19 2.50
CA GLY A 567 -21.43 -26.92 1.99
C GLY A 567 -21.44 -26.26 0.60
N PHE A 568 -20.31 -25.66 0.23
CA PHE A 568 -20.17 -24.84 -0.97
C PHE A 568 -20.27 -25.65 -2.28
N PRO A 569 -19.53 -26.77 -2.48
CA PRO A 569 -19.60 -27.52 -3.74
C PRO A 569 -20.99 -28.12 -3.99
N ALA A 570 -21.66 -28.61 -2.95
CA ALA A 570 -23.01 -29.18 -3.07
C ALA A 570 -24.05 -28.12 -3.49
N ALA A 571 -23.92 -26.89 -2.97
CA ALA A 571 -24.76 -25.76 -3.34
C ALA A 571 -24.48 -25.27 -4.76
N VAL A 572 -23.20 -25.13 -5.14
CA VAL A 572 -22.80 -24.87 -6.53
C VAL A 572 -23.39 -25.92 -7.47
N ASN A 573 -23.30 -27.20 -7.12
CA ASN A 573 -23.87 -28.30 -7.91
C ASN A 573 -25.40 -28.23 -8.01
N GLN A 574 -26.12 -27.73 -7.00
CA GLN A 574 -27.56 -27.45 -7.09
C GLN A 574 -27.86 -26.34 -8.11
N GLY A 575 -27.08 -25.25 -8.10
CA GLY A 575 -27.23 -24.14 -9.05
C GLY A 575 -26.93 -24.55 -10.49
N ILE A 576 -25.83 -25.28 -10.72
CA ILE A 576 -25.45 -25.82 -12.03
C ILE A 576 -26.57 -26.68 -12.65
N ARG A 577 -27.33 -27.44 -11.84
CA ARG A 577 -28.43 -28.29 -12.33
C ARG A 577 -29.65 -27.52 -12.84
N VAL A 578 -29.90 -26.29 -12.36
CA VAL A 578 -31.05 -25.46 -12.79
C VAL A 578 -30.66 -24.31 -13.73
N ALA A 579 -29.36 -24.07 -13.88
CA ALA A 579 -28.76 -23.14 -14.82
C ALA A 579 -28.98 -23.59 -16.28
N THR A 580 -29.38 -22.66 -17.15
CA THR A 580 -29.76 -22.89 -18.56
C THR A 580 -28.81 -22.26 -19.59
N GLY A 581 -27.83 -21.48 -19.17
CA GLY A 581 -26.86 -20.78 -20.02
C GLY A 581 -25.84 -21.69 -20.70
N LYS A 582 -25.27 -21.23 -21.82
CA LYS A 582 -24.22 -21.89 -22.62
C LYS A 582 -22.91 -22.05 -21.84
N GLN A 583 -22.61 -21.09 -20.97
CA GLN A 583 -21.59 -21.19 -19.94
C GLN A 583 -22.18 -20.92 -18.56
N ILE A 584 -21.53 -21.48 -17.55
CA ILE A 584 -21.79 -21.21 -16.13
C ILE A 584 -20.73 -20.22 -15.65
N LEU A 585 -21.12 -19.29 -14.79
CA LEU A 585 -20.20 -18.45 -14.03
C LEU A 585 -20.49 -18.68 -12.55
N LEU A 586 -19.49 -19.16 -11.79
CA LEU A 586 -19.57 -19.21 -10.33
C LEU A 586 -19.12 -17.86 -9.78
N LEU A 587 -19.88 -17.27 -8.85
CA LEU A 587 -19.55 -15.99 -8.22
C LEU A 587 -19.91 -16.01 -6.73
N ASN A 588 -18.99 -15.59 -5.86
CA ASN A 588 -19.27 -15.42 -4.44
C ASN A 588 -20.14 -14.18 -4.19
N ASN A 589 -21.00 -14.22 -3.17
CA ASN A 589 -21.87 -13.10 -2.81
C ASN A 589 -21.13 -11.91 -2.16
N ASP A 590 -19.83 -12.03 -1.88
CA ASP A 590 -18.94 -10.97 -1.40
C ASP A 590 -17.98 -10.44 -2.50
N CYS A 591 -18.47 -10.40 -3.74
CA CYS A 591 -17.76 -9.84 -4.89
C CYS A 591 -18.43 -8.57 -5.44
N ILE A 592 -17.61 -7.58 -5.83
CA ILE A 592 -18.03 -6.41 -6.61
C ILE A 592 -17.43 -6.52 -8.01
N VAL A 593 -18.30 -6.63 -9.01
CA VAL A 593 -17.95 -6.72 -10.43
C VAL A 593 -17.78 -5.33 -11.04
N THR A 594 -16.98 -5.21 -12.10
CA THR A 594 -16.62 -3.91 -12.70
C THR A 594 -17.04 -3.82 -14.17
N THR A 595 -17.02 -2.63 -14.75
CA THR A 595 -17.37 -2.43 -16.17
C THR A 595 -16.58 -3.37 -17.08
N ALA A 596 -17.29 -4.04 -18.00
CA ALA A 596 -16.75 -5.01 -18.95
C ALA A 596 -16.19 -6.33 -18.37
N TRP A 597 -16.37 -6.62 -17.08
CA TRP A 597 -15.84 -7.84 -16.44
C TRP A 597 -16.24 -9.13 -17.17
N LEU A 598 -17.54 -9.30 -17.44
CA LEU A 598 -18.07 -10.52 -18.05
C LEU A 598 -17.66 -10.63 -19.52
N ARG A 599 -17.82 -9.57 -20.32
CA ARG A 599 -17.32 -9.56 -21.72
C ARG A 599 -15.87 -9.99 -21.85
N ARG A 600 -14.98 -9.53 -20.97
CA ARG A 600 -13.56 -9.89 -20.99
C ARG A 600 -13.34 -11.37 -20.65
N LEU A 601 -14.06 -11.91 -19.66
CA LEU A 601 -14.03 -13.33 -19.32
C LEU A 601 -14.57 -14.22 -20.46
N LEU A 602 -15.67 -13.83 -21.11
CA LEU A 602 -16.26 -14.58 -22.22
C LEU A 602 -15.40 -14.51 -23.49
N ARG A 603 -14.81 -13.34 -23.79
CA ARG A 603 -13.78 -13.19 -24.83
C ARG A 603 -12.62 -14.16 -24.58
N ALA A 604 -12.08 -14.22 -23.36
CA ALA A 604 -11.01 -15.14 -23.02
C ALA A 604 -11.40 -16.62 -23.13
N LEU A 605 -12.66 -16.98 -22.83
CA LEU A 605 -13.19 -18.35 -23.00
C LEU A 605 -13.26 -18.76 -24.48
N GLU A 606 -13.52 -17.81 -25.39
CA GLU A 606 -13.75 -18.08 -26.81
C GLU A 606 -12.49 -18.03 -27.71
N ILE A 607 -11.36 -17.52 -27.21
CA ILE A 607 -10.07 -17.49 -27.93
C ILE A 607 -9.64 -18.88 -28.44
N ASP A 608 -9.90 -19.94 -27.67
CA ASP A 608 -9.55 -21.32 -28.02
C ASP A 608 -10.61 -22.25 -27.42
N SER A 609 -11.21 -23.09 -28.27
CA SER A 609 -12.22 -24.10 -27.87
C SER A 609 -11.76 -25.03 -26.73
N ARG A 610 -10.44 -25.20 -26.54
CA ARG A 610 -9.84 -25.99 -25.46
C ARG A 610 -9.84 -25.23 -24.12
N ILE A 611 -10.09 -23.92 -24.08
CA ILE A 611 -10.25 -23.20 -22.82
C ILE A 611 -11.59 -23.60 -22.21
N GLY A 612 -11.50 -24.28 -21.06
CA GLY A 612 -12.65 -24.80 -20.32
C GLY A 612 -12.99 -23.97 -19.09
N LEU A 613 -11.98 -23.29 -18.51
CA LEU A 613 -12.07 -22.49 -17.29
C LEU A 613 -11.38 -21.14 -17.46
N VAL A 614 -12.05 -20.06 -17.02
CA VAL A 614 -11.51 -18.68 -17.03
C VAL A 614 -11.81 -17.99 -15.70
N GLY A 615 -10.79 -17.39 -15.07
CA GLY A 615 -10.95 -16.51 -13.90
C GLY A 615 -10.40 -15.10 -14.14
N PRO A 616 -10.95 -14.06 -13.48
CA PRO A 616 -10.43 -12.69 -13.59
C PRO A 616 -9.25 -12.46 -12.65
N CYS A 617 -8.60 -11.31 -12.78
CA CYS A 617 -7.74 -10.76 -11.73
C CYS A 617 -8.59 -10.25 -10.54
N SER A 618 -7.98 -10.14 -9.35
CA SER A 618 -8.64 -9.65 -8.14
C SER A 618 -7.68 -9.00 -7.14
N ASN A 619 -8.22 -8.31 -6.14
CA ASN A 619 -7.49 -7.72 -5.01
C ASN A 619 -7.10 -8.74 -3.94
N ASN A 620 -7.96 -9.72 -3.66
CA ASN A 620 -7.86 -10.57 -2.46
C ASN A 620 -8.17 -12.05 -2.73
N VAL A 621 -7.22 -12.74 -3.37
CA VAL A 621 -7.31 -14.16 -3.74
C VAL A 621 -5.92 -14.79 -3.67
N SER A 622 -5.80 -16.11 -3.49
CA SER A 622 -4.48 -16.75 -3.53
C SER A 622 -3.98 -16.96 -4.97
N GLY A 623 -2.66 -16.87 -5.19
CA GLY A 623 -2.04 -17.24 -6.46
C GLY A 623 -2.06 -16.14 -7.53
N SER A 624 -1.91 -16.56 -8.79
CA SER A 624 -1.59 -15.71 -9.94
C SER A 624 -2.72 -14.76 -10.36
N GLN A 625 -3.96 -14.94 -9.88
CA GLN A 625 -5.08 -14.00 -10.10
C GLN A 625 -4.96 -12.71 -9.27
N GLN A 626 -4.14 -12.66 -8.22
CA GLN A 626 -4.10 -11.46 -7.37
C GLN A 626 -3.18 -10.37 -7.94
N VAL A 627 -3.66 -9.12 -7.99
CA VAL A 627 -2.95 -8.03 -8.68
C VAL A 627 -2.84 -6.71 -7.92
N THR A 628 -1.87 -5.91 -8.37
CA THR A 628 -1.51 -4.51 -8.09
C THR A 628 -2.62 -3.46 -7.84
N VAL A 629 -3.57 -3.63 -6.92
CA VAL A 629 -4.58 -2.58 -6.68
C VAL A 629 -3.99 -1.26 -6.18
N ARG A 630 -4.60 -0.16 -6.62
CA ARG A 630 -4.24 1.24 -6.29
C ARG A 630 -5.41 2.06 -5.74
N TYR A 631 -6.63 1.49 -5.70
CA TYR A 631 -7.77 2.13 -5.04
C TYR A 631 -7.74 1.77 -3.55
N GLU A 632 -8.10 2.75 -2.70
CA GLU A 632 -8.29 2.54 -1.26
C GLU A 632 -9.80 2.33 -0.97
N GLU A 633 -10.64 3.16 -1.58
CA GLU A 633 -12.11 3.12 -1.47
C GLU A 633 -12.79 2.50 -2.70
N LEU A 634 -14.03 2.01 -2.53
CA LEU A 634 -14.77 1.28 -3.58
C LEU A 634 -15.21 2.17 -4.75
N GLU A 635 -15.40 3.46 -4.53
CA GLU A 635 -15.78 4.44 -5.57
C GLU A 635 -14.70 4.54 -6.65
N SER A 636 -13.44 4.28 -6.29
CA SER A 636 -12.29 4.26 -7.21
C SER A 636 -12.06 2.92 -7.91
N LEU A 637 -12.77 1.86 -7.53
CA LEU A 637 -12.61 0.49 -8.05
C LEU A 637 -12.80 0.43 -9.58
N ASP A 638 -13.91 0.95 -10.08
CA ASP A 638 -14.28 0.81 -11.50
C ASP A 638 -13.38 1.65 -12.42
N GLY A 639 -12.88 2.79 -11.93
CA GLY A 639 -11.84 3.57 -12.60
C GLY A 639 -10.53 2.78 -12.74
N PHE A 640 -10.05 2.20 -11.64
CA PHE A 640 -8.87 1.34 -11.64
C PHE A 640 -9.03 0.11 -12.55
N ALA A 641 -10.18 -0.58 -12.48
CA ALA A 641 -10.44 -1.78 -13.27
C ALA A 641 -10.58 -1.51 -14.78
N TRP A 642 -11.03 -0.30 -15.14
CA TRP A 642 -11.03 0.16 -16.53
C TRP A 642 -9.61 0.33 -17.07
N ASP A 643 -8.77 1.10 -16.37
CA ASP A 643 -7.38 1.36 -16.76
C ASP A 643 -6.53 0.08 -16.74
N TRP A 644 -6.73 -0.77 -15.72
CA TRP A 644 -6.14 -2.09 -15.62
C TRP A 644 -6.48 -2.95 -16.84
N GLY A 645 -7.74 -2.94 -17.26
CA GLY A 645 -8.22 -3.61 -18.45
C GLY A 645 -7.57 -3.12 -19.73
N LYS A 646 -7.52 -1.79 -19.94
CA LYS A 646 -6.86 -1.18 -21.11
C LYS A 646 -5.38 -1.54 -21.19
N LYS A 647 -4.69 -1.59 -20.05
CA LYS A 647 -3.26 -1.94 -19.98
C LYS A 647 -2.97 -3.41 -20.32
N HIS A 648 -3.94 -4.31 -20.12
CA HIS A 648 -3.77 -5.75 -20.31
C HIS A 648 -4.74 -6.34 -21.33
N ASP A 649 -5.29 -5.53 -22.25
CA ASP A 649 -6.37 -5.96 -23.17
C ASP A 649 -6.01 -7.23 -23.92
N GLN A 650 -6.88 -8.25 -23.84
CA GLN A 650 -6.73 -9.56 -24.50
C GLN A 650 -5.54 -10.40 -24.02
N ILE A 651 -4.80 -9.96 -22.99
CA ILE A 651 -3.77 -10.79 -22.38
C ILE A 651 -4.45 -11.89 -21.56
N ILE A 652 -4.20 -13.14 -21.94
CA ILE A 652 -4.54 -14.32 -21.14
C ILE A 652 -3.26 -14.99 -20.62
N ALA A 653 -3.35 -15.66 -19.49
CA ALA A 653 -2.26 -16.47 -18.95
C ALA A 653 -2.76 -17.87 -18.58
N ASP A 654 -2.20 -18.92 -19.17
CA ASP A 654 -2.43 -20.30 -18.71
C ASP A 654 -1.95 -20.47 -17.26
N THR A 655 -2.72 -21.23 -16.49
CA THR A 655 -2.46 -21.52 -15.07
C THR A 655 -2.84 -22.97 -14.79
N ASP A 656 -2.28 -23.58 -13.74
CA ASP A 656 -2.71 -24.88 -13.24
C ASP A 656 -3.88 -24.77 -12.25
N ARG A 657 -4.10 -23.57 -11.70
CA ARG A 657 -5.07 -23.27 -10.64
C ARG A 657 -5.79 -21.94 -10.87
N LEU A 658 -7.09 -21.93 -10.60
CA LEU A 658 -7.92 -20.73 -10.40
C LEU A 658 -8.63 -20.85 -9.04
N VAL A 659 -8.81 -19.72 -8.36
CA VAL A 659 -9.60 -19.62 -7.13
C VAL A 659 -11.08 -19.44 -7.50
N GLY A 660 -11.96 -20.23 -6.89
CA GLY A 660 -13.38 -20.36 -7.25
C GLY A 660 -14.29 -19.17 -6.96
N PHE A 661 -13.77 -18.02 -6.48
CA PHE A 661 -14.57 -16.84 -6.13
C PHE A 661 -15.30 -16.21 -7.32
N CYS A 662 -14.70 -16.32 -8.52
CA CYS A 662 -15.26 -15.89 -9.79
C CYS A 662 -14.67 -16.76 -10.90
N LEU A 663 -15.47 -17.67 -11.47
CA LEU A 663 -14.99 -18.69 -12.40
C LEU A 663 -16.01 -18.96 -13.52
N VAL A 664 -15.64 -18.68 -14.77
CA VAL A 664 -16.42 -19.08 -15.95
C VAL A 664 -16.04 -20.49 -16.37
N ILE A 665 -17.05 -21.32 -16.61
CA ILE A 665 -16.95 -22.74 -16.95
C ILE A 665 -17.75 -23.00 -18.23
N ARG A 666 -17.10 -23.57 -19.24
CA ARG A 666 -17.75 -24.08 -20.45
C ARG A 666 -18.70 -25.23 -20.07
N ARG A 667 -19.98 -25.19 -20.47
CA ARG A 667 -20.93 -26.27 -20.11
C ARG A 667 -20.48 -27.66 -20.55
N GLU A 668 -19.91 -27.76 -21.75
CA GLU A 668 -19.34 -29.01 -22.29
C GLU A 668 -18.28 -29.64 -21.36
N LEU A 669 -17.54 -28.82 -20.59
CA LEU A 669 -16.59 -29.33 -19.59
C LEU A 669 -17.33 -29.96 -18.41
N ILE A 670 -18.41 -29.34 -17.92
CA ILE A 670 -19.26 -29.89 -16.85
C ILE A 670 -19.88 -31.21 -17.31
N ASP A 671 -20.43 -31.26 -18.53
CA ASP A 671 -21.06 -32.45 -19.10
C ASP A 671 -20.06 -33.61 -19.27
N LYS A 672 -18.81 -33.30 -19.63
CA LYS A 672 -17.72 -34.30 -19.79
C LYS A 672 -17.13 -34.78 -18.46
N MET A 673 -17.03 -33.90 -17.48
CA MET A 673 -16.14 -34.07 -16.31
C MET A 673 -16.87 -34.20 -14.98
N GLY A 674 -18.19 -34.00 -14.98
CA GLY A 674 -19.02 -33.94 -13.79
C GLY A 674 -18.83 -32.64 -13.00
N ALA A 675 -19.63 -32.50 -11.96
CA ALA A 675 -19.70 -31.29 -11.13
C ALA A 675 -18.53 -31.19 -10.12
N LEU A 676 -18.61 -30.28 -9.15
CA LEU A 676 -17.60 -30.13 -8.09
C LEU A 676 -17.72 -31.29 -7.08
N ASP A 677 -16.63 -31.65 -6.42
CA ASP A 677 -16.57 -32.78 -5.49
C ASP A 677 -17.15 -32.39 -4.11
N GLU A 678 -18.34 -32.90 -3.79
CA GLU A 678 -19.09 -32.54 -2.57
C GLU A 678 -18.35 -32.96 -1.27
N ARG A 679 -17.31 -33.81 -1.36
CA ARG A 679 -16.49 -34.21 -0.20
C ARG A 679 -15.68 -33.08 0.42
N PHE A 680 -15.44 -31.98 -0.30
CA PHE A 680 -14.81 -30.77 0.24
C PHE A 680 -15.72 -29.97 1.20
N GLY A 681 -17.02 -30.30 1.31
CA GLY A 681 -17.90 -29.76 2.35
C GLY A 681 -18.00 -28.24 2.31
N MET A 682 -17.47 -27.54 3.32
CA MET A 682 -17.56 -26.07 3.43
C MET A 682 -16.71 -25.30 2.41
N GLY A 683 -15.92 -25.98 1.57
CA GLY A 683 -15.04 -25.38 0.56
C GLY A 683 -13.56 -25.41 0.95
N CYS A 684 -12.72 -24.74 0.16
CA CYS A 684 -11.27 -24.94 0.03
C CYS A 684 -10.89 -26.26 -0.69
N PHE A 685 -10.11 -26.14 -1.78
CA PHE A 685 -9.60 -27.19 -2.68
C PHE A 685 -10.61 -27.82 -3.67
N GLU A 686 -11.89 -27.45 -3.66
CA GLU A 686 -12.86 -27.85 -4.69
C GLU A 686 -12.54 -27.24 -6.06
N ASP A 687 -11.96 -26.05 -6.07
CA ASP A 687 -11.53 -25.28 -7.22
C ASP A 687 -10.18 -25.77 -7.77
N ASP A 688 -9.21 -26.04 -6.89
CA ASP A 688 -7.98 -26.79 -7.19
C ASP A 688 -8.29 -28.14 -7.88
N ASP A 689 -9.23 -28.92 -7.33
CA ASP A 689 -9.68 -30.19 -7.91
C ASP A 689 -10.34 -30.00 -9.27
N TYR A 690 -11.19 -28.99 -9.42
CA TYR A 690 -11.87 -28.74 -10.69
C TYR A 690 -10.89 -28.33 -11.80
N CYS A 691 -9.91 -27.47 -11.47
CA CYS A 691 -8.84 -27.07 -12.38
C CYS A 691 -7.97 -28.26 -12.80
N LEU A 692 -7.52 -29.08 -11.84
CA LEU A 692 -6.71 -30.26 -12.13
C LEU A 692 -7.45 -31.27 -13.02
N ARG A 693 -8.74 -31.52 -12.73
CA ARG A 693 -9.55 -32.40 -13.56
C ARG A 693 -9.70 -31.85 -14.98
N ALA A 694 -9.86 -30.53 -15.14
CA ALA A 694 -9.99 -29.89 -16.46
C ALA A 694 -8.71 -30.06 -17.30
N LEU A 695 -7.55 -29.84 -16.69
CA LEU A 695 -6.24 -30.08 -17.31
C LEU A 695 -6.06 -31.54 -17.74
N ARG A 696 -6.43 -32.50 -16.87
CA ARG A 696 -6.41 -33.94 -17.18
C ARG A 696 -7.41 -34.33 -18.28
N ALA A 697 -8.54 -33.63 -18.38
CA ALA A 697 -9.53 -33.81 -19.44
C ALA A 697 -9.12 -33.18 -20.80
N GLY A 698 -7.93 -32.56 -20.87
CA GLY A 698 -7.36 -31.95 -22.07
C GLY A 698 -7.72 -30.48 -22.28
N TYR A 699 -8.33 -29.82 -21.30
CA TYR A 699 -8.69 -28.40 -21.36
C TYR A 699 -7.60 -27.50 -20.78
N ARG A 700 -7.58 -26.26 -21.24
CA ARG A 700 -6.80 -25.15 -20.70
C ARG A 700 -7.60 -24.44 -19.61
N VAL A 701 -6.87 -23.93 -18.63
CA VAL A 701 -7.34 -23.16 -17.49
C VAL A 701 -6.58 -21.83 -17.54
N VAL A 702 -7.28 -20.71 -17.65
CA VAL A 702 -6.64 -19.41 -17.96
C VAL A 702 -7.12 -18.28 -17.06
N ILE A 703 -6.25 -17.29 -16.87
CA ILE A 703 -6.58 -16.01 -16.24
C ILE A 703 -6.78 -14.98 -17.35
N ALA A 704 -7.95 -14.34 -17.38
CA ALA A 704 -8.18 -13.14 -18.18
C ALA A 704 -7.50 -11.95 -17.46
N ARG A 705 -6.35 -11.49 -17.96
CA ARG A 705 -5.55 -10.45 -17.28
C ARG A 705 -6.19 -9.06 -17.39
N ASP A 706 -7.04 -8.85 -18.37
CA ASP A 706 -7.85 -7.64 -18.57
C ASP A 706 -9.11 -7.59 -17.69
N ALA A 707 -9.66 -8.73 -17.27
CA ALA A 707 -10.80 -8.80 -16.37
C ALA A 707 -10.38 -8.57 -14.91
N PHE A 708 -11.14 -7.77 -14.16
CA PHE A 708 -10.92 -7.55 -12.74
C PHE A 708 -12.25 -7.64 -11.97
N VAL A 709 -12.24 -8.31 -10.82
CA VAL A 709 -13.37 -8.40 -9.89
C VAL A 709 -12.85 -8.22 -8.47
N HIS A 710 -13.42 -7.28 -7.72
CA HIS A 710 -13.10 -7.10 -6.30
C HIS A 710 -13.75 -8.23 -5.50
N HIS A 711 -13.00 -8.84 -4.59
CA HIS A 711 -13.46 -9.85 -3.65
C HIS A 711 -13.13 -9.35 -2.23
N PHE A 712 -14.12 -9.30 -1.35
CA PHE A 712 -13.88 -8.88 0.04
C PHE A 712 -13.08 -9.94 0.80
N GLY A 713 -13.47 -11.21 0.64
CA GLY A 713 -12.76 -12.36 1.18
C GLY A 713 -13.13 -12.66 2.63
N GLY A 714 -13.40 -13.94 2.91
CA GLY A 714 -13.59 -14.47 4.26
C GLY A 714 -14.94 -14.12 4.93
N ARG A 715 -15.85 -13.38 4.26
CA ARG A 715 -17.11 -12.93 4.85
C ARG A 715 -18.08 -14.08 5.18
N THR A 716 -18.07 -15.14 4.39
CA THR A 716 -18.92 -16.34 4.58
C THR A 716 -18.45 -17.26 5.70
N PHE A 717 -17.17 -17.17 6.13
CA PHE A 717 -16.64 -17.96 7.24
C PHE A 717 -16.86 -17.29 8.61
N VAL A 718 -16.98 -15.95 8.64
CA VAL A 718 -17.30 -15.17 9.84
C VAL A 718 -18.67 -15.58 10.36
N GLY A 719 -18.72 -16.18 11.55
CA GLY A 719 -19.97 -16.64 12.20
C GLY A 719 -20.32 -18.12 11.98
N SER A 720 -19.61 -18.85 11.12
CA SER A 720 -19.92 -20.27 10.81
C SER A 720 -19.55 -21.28 11.91
N GLY A 721 -18.76 -20.88 12.91
CA GLY A 721 -18.27 -21.75 13.99
C GLY A 721 -17.20 -22.77 13.57
N VAL A 722 -16.82 -22.82 12.29
CA VAL A 722 -15.82 -23.75 11.75
C VAL A 722 -14.42 -23.12 11.76
N SER A 723 -13.43 -23.83 12.33
CA SER A 723 -12.02 -23.45 12.21
C SER A 723 -11.57 -23.51 10.75
N PHE A 724 -11.27 -22.35 10.16
CA PHE A 724 -10.76 -22.25 8.79
C PHE A 724 -9.43 -23.01 8.61
N ALA A 725 -8.57 -23.03 9.64
CA ALA A 725 -7.32 -23.78 9.62
C ALA A 725 -7.56 -25.30 9.55
N ASP A 726 -8.52 -25.83 10.33
CA ASP A 726 -8.83 -27.26 10.37
C ASP A 726 -9.48 -27.71 9.07
N LEU A 727 -10.38 -26.88 8.50
CA LEU A 727 -10.98 -27.09 7.18
C LEU A 727 -9.90 -27.14 6.09
N MET A 728 -8.99 -26.16 6.08
CA MET A 728 -7.87 -26.08 5.14
C MET A 728 -6.96 -27.32 5.24
N GLN A 729 -6.58 -27.74 6.45
CA GLN A 729 -5.74 -28.92 6.66
C GLN A 729 -6.43 -30.21 6.21
N ARG A 730 -7.70 -30.41 6.60
CA ARG A 730 -8.51 -31.56 6.21
C ARG A 730 -8.66 -31.67 4.70
N ASN A 731 -9.03 -30.57 4.04
CA ASN A 731 -9.29 -30.57 2.60
C ASN A 731 -8.00 -30.63 1.78
N GLN A 732 -6.89 -30.07 2.29
CA GLN A 732 -5.58 -30.29 1.70
C GLN A 732 -5.18 -31.77 1.72
N GLN A 733 -5.46 -32.48 2.82
CA GLN A 733 -5.21 -33.92 2.90
C GLN A 733 -6.09 -34.70 1.91
N LEU A 734 -7.40 -34.42 1.86
CA LEU A 734 -8.33 -35.03 0.91
C LEU A 734 -7.88 -34.81 -0.55
N PHE A 735 -7.41 -33.61 -0.89
CA PHE A 735 -6.88 -33.30 -2.21
C PHE A 735 -5.59 -34.10 -2.51
N ARG A 736 -4.66 -34.23 -1.55
CA ARG A 736 -3.46 -35.08 -1.70
C ARG A 736 -3.79 -36.56 -1.87
N GLU A 737 -4.77 -37.08 -1.14
CA GLU A 737 -5.24 -38.46 -1.28
C GLU A 737 -5.81 -38.70 -2.68
N LYS A 738 -6.63 -37.76 -3.17
CA LYS A 738 -7.17 -37.77 -4.54
C LYS A 738 -6.06 -37.68 -5.61
N LEU A 739 -5.06 -36.82 -5.42
CA LEU A 739 -3.86 -36.74 -6.27
C LEU A 739 -3.12 -38.07 -6.36
N ASN A 740 -2.89 -38.73 -5.22
CA ASN A 740 -2.18 -40.01 -5.16
C ASN A 740 -2.98 -41.13 -5.86
N GLN A 741 -4.28 -41.22 -5.61
CA GLN A 741 -5.16 -42.15 -6.31
C GLN A 741 -5.11 -41.92 -7.82
N MET A 742 -5.27 -40.66 -8.26
CA MET A 742 -5.20 -40.25 -9.66
C MET A 742 -3.84 -40.51 -10.31
N ALA A 743 -2.74 -40.53 -9.55
CA ALA A 743 -1.41 -40.90 -10.05
C ALA A 743 -1.27 -42.43 -10.22
N ILE A 744 -1.81 -43.21 -9.29
CA ILE A 744 -1.84 -44.69 -9.37
C ILE A 744 -2.70 -45.15 -10.56
N GLU A 745 -3.83 -44.49 -10.81
CA GLU A 745 -4.71 -44.77 -11.96
C GLU A 745 -4.00 -44.44 -13.29
N SER A 746 -3.30 -43.30 -13.38
CA SER A 746 -2.48 -42.96 -14.55
C SER A 746 -1.29 -43.91 -14.74
N GLY A 747 -0.66 -44.40 -13.67
CA GLY A 747 0.45 -45.35 -13.73
C GLY A 747 0.07 -46.77 -14.18
N ARG A 748 -1.23 -47.10 -14.22
CA ARG A 748 -1.73 -48.40 -14.70
C ARG A 748 -2.08 -48.42 -16.19
N ASN A 749 -2.30 -47.26 -16.81
CA ASN A 749 -2.57 -47.12 -18.24
C ASN A 749 -1.30 -46.60 -18.94
N GLY A 750 -0.44 -47.52 -19.37
CA GLY A 750 0.92 -47.20 -19.82
C GLY A 750 1.07 -46.54 -21.19
N ASN A 751 2.30 -46.08 -21.45
CA ASN A 751 2.87 -45.70 -22.74
C ASN A 751 2.02 -44.84 -23.69
N ALA A 752 2.07 -43.53 -23.49
CA ALA A 752 2.01 -42.55 -24.58
C ALA A 752 3.19 -41.58 -24.44
N ALA A 753 4.00 -41.47 -25.48
CA ALA A 753 5.22 -40.64 -25.49
C ALA A 753 4.88 -39.14 -25.36
N ARG A 754 5.76 -38.39 -24.70
CA ARG A 754 5.80 -36.92 -24.79
C ARG A 754 7.03 -36.53 -25.62
N PRO A 755 6.91 -35.65 -26.62
CA PRO A 755 8.07 -35.09 -27.30
C PRO A 755 8.73 -34.02 -26.41
N ASP A 756 10.05 -33.96 -26.46
CA ASP A 756 10.85 -32.87 -25.90
C ASP A 756 10.65 -31.58 -26.72
N GLU A 757 10.38 -30.46 -26.04
CA GLU A 757 10.73 -29.12 -26.52
C GLU A 757 10.81 -28.15 -25.32
N PRO A 758 11.76 -27.19 -25.31
CA PRO A 758 12.07 -26.39 -24.13
C PRO A 758 11.05 -25.26 -23.93
N ARG A 759 10.49 -25.17 -22.72
CA ARG A 759 9.64 -24.03 -22.32
C ARG A 759 10.49 -22.95 -21.67
N GLU A 760 10.51 -21.77 -22.28
CA GLU A 760 11.08 -20.56 -21.69
C GLU A 760 10.39 -20.24 -20.35
N GLN A 761 11.19 -19.94 -19.33
CA GLN A 761 10.70 -19.61 -18.00
C GLN A 761 10.37 -18.11 -17.90
N VAL A 762 9.08 -17.77 -17.92
CA VAL A 762 8.62 -16.45 -17.48
C VAL A 762 8.42 -16.48 -15.97
N SER A 763 9.38 -15.94 -15.22
CA SER A 763 9.35 -15.88 -13.76
C SER A 763 8.26 -14.94 -13.25
N HIS A 764 7.47 -15.38 -12.26
CA HIS A 764 6.53 -14.53 -11.51
C HIS A 764 6.62 -14.89 -10.02
N GLY A 765 7.54 -14.25 -9.31
CA GLY A 765 7.81 -14.51 -7.90
C GLY A 765 6.61 -14.23 -7.00
N SER A 766 6.09 -15.28 -6.35
CA SER A 766 4.86 -15.26 -5.57
C SER A 766 5.06 -14.71 -4.15
N ARG A 767 4.71 -13.43 -3.94
CA ARG A 767 4.79 -12.76 -2.62
C ARG A 767 3.77 -13.35 -1.63
N LYS A 768 4.18 -13.46 -0.35
CA LYS A 768 3.38 -14.08 0.72
C LYS A 768 2.28 -13.15 1.27
N HIS A 769 1.24 -13.77 1.82
CA HIS A 769 0.11 -13.13 2.48
C HIS A 769 -0.05 -13.68 3.88
N ASP A 770 -0.66 -12.89 4.76
CA ASP A 770 -0.85 -13.24 6.16
C ASP A 770 -2.31 -13.04 6.58
N PHE A 771 -2.66 -13.72 7.67
CA PHE A 771 -4.01 -13.79 8.20
C PHE A 771 -4.05 -13.08 9.56
N HIS A 772 -4.89 -12.06 9.70
CA HIS A 772 -5.09 -11.34 10.96
C HIS A 772 -6.51 -11.53 11.52
N PRO A 773 -6.70 -11.83 12.81
CA PRO A 773 -8.03 -11.94 13.39
C PRO A 773 -8.72 -10.58 13.43
N ALA A 774 -9.78 -10.43 12.63
CA ALA A 774 -10.68 -9.29 12.71
C ALA A 774 -11.46 -9.32 14.03
N HIS A 775 -11.89 -8.14 14.50
CA HIS A 775 -12.65 -7.95 15.74
C HIS A 775 -14.03 -8.67 15.80
N GLN A 776 -14.39 -9.43 14.77
CA GLN A 776 -15.61 -10.25 14.68
C GLN A 776 -15.33 -11.75 14.42
N GLY A 777 -14.09 -12.23 14.64
CA GLY A 777 -13.78 -13.67 14.63
C GLY A 777 -13.54 -14.31 13.26
N GLY A 778 -13.23 -13.52 12.23
CA GLY A 778 -12.74 -14.01 10.93
C GLY A 778 -11.30 -13.58 10.66
N LEU A 779 -10.55 -14.36 9.89
CA LEU A 779 -9.19 -13.99 9.48
C LEU A 779 -9.22 -13.15 8.20
N LEU A 780 -8.78 -11.89 8.29
CA LEU A 780 -8.56 -11.02 7.14
C LEU A 780 -7.25 -11.40 6.43
N LEU A 781 -7.35 -11.71 5.14
CA LEU A 781 -6.21 -11.68 4.20
C LEU A 781 -5.97 -10.21 3.81
N SER A 782 -4.90 -9.62 4.34
CA SER A 782 -4.39 -8.35 3.84
C SER A 782 -3.11 -8.59 3.03
N ARG A 783 -2.89 -7.73 2.04
CA ARG A 783 -1.56 -7.59 1.46
C ARG A 783 -0.65 -6.99 2.50
N SER A 784 0.51 -7.61 2.65
CA SER A 784 1.57 -7.12 3.52
C SER A 784 1.91 -5.66 3.21
N GLN A 785 1.51 -4.73 4.08
CA GLN A 785 2.05 -3.37 4.09
C GLN A 785 3.50 -3.33 4.62
N ILE A 786 3.96 -4.43 5.23
CA ILE A 786 5.35 -4.64 5.64
C ILE A 786 6.19 -4.74 4.36
N ARG A 787 7.10 -3.78 4.18
CA ARG A 787 8.09 -3.74 3.09
C ARG A 787 9.32 -4.56 3.48
N LEU A 788 9.69 -4.54 4.76
CA LEU A 788 10.91 -5.14 5.27
C LEU A 788 10.63 -5.99 6.53
N SER A 789 10.81 -7.30 6.44
CA SER A 789 10.80 -8.21 7.59
C SER A 789 12.22 -8.48 8.08
N LEU A 790 12.46 -8.41 9.38
CA LEU A 790 13.58 -9.11 9.99
C LEU A 790 13.24 -10.60 10.16
N CYS A 791 14.15 -11.47 9.78
CA CYS A 791 14.13 -12.90 10.08
C CYS A 791 15.36 -13.30 10.90
N LEU A 792 15.12 -14.02 11.99
CA LEU A 792 16.15 -14.39 12.95
C LEU A 792 15.88 -15.81 13.45
N ILE A 793 16.96 -16.57 13.67
CA ILE A 793 16.94 -17.86 14.37
C ILE A 793 17.65 -17.69 15.72
N MET A 794 17.16 -18.34 16.77
CA MET A 794 17.73 -18.20 18.11
C MET A 794 17.72 -19.51 18.88
N ARG A 795 18.64 -19.59 19.83
CA ARG A 795 18.79 -20.65 20.82
C ARG A 795 19.71 -20.21 21.96
N ASP A 796 19.17 -20.06 23.16
CA ASP A 796 19.92 -19.78 24.39
C ASP A 796 20.78 -18.50 24.30
N ASN A 797 20.18 -17.39 23.85
CA ASN A 797 20.82 -16.10 23.56
C ASN A 797 20.31 -14.93 24.42
N SER A 798 19.81 -15.19 25.62
CA SER A 798 19.18 -14.17 26.48
C SER A 798 20.11 -12.98 26.82
N GLY A 799 21.43 -13.19 26.77
CA GLY A 799 22.45 -12.16 26.98
C GLY A 799 22.72 -11.21 25.80
N THR A 800 22.29 -11.54 24.57
CA THR A 800 22.55 -10.73 23.35
C THR A 800 21.27 -10.33 22.59
N ILE A 801 20.19 -11.09 22.75
CA ILE A 801 18.95 -10.90 21.97
C ILE A 801 18.29 -9.54 22.21
N VAL A 802 18.52 -8.91 23.38
CA VAL A 802 18.03 -7.57 23.70
C VAL A 802 18.67 -6.53 22.79
N GLN A 803 20.00 -6.42 22.81
CA GLN A 803 20.73 -5.45 22.00
C GLN A 803 20.52 -5.70 20.51
N CYS A 804 20.45 -6.99 20.11
CA CYS A 804 20.13 -7.38 18.74
C CYS A 804 18.80 -6.77 18.29
N LEU A 805 17.68 -7.12 18.94
CA LEU A 805 16.34 -6.71 18.51
C LEU A 805 16.10 -5.20 18.70
N GLU A 806 16.59 -4.59 19.78
CA GLU A 806 16.46 -3.14 20.00
C GLU A 806 17.17 -2.32 18.91
N SER A 807 18.32 -2.79 18.41
CA SER A 807 19.09 -2.09 17.38
C SER A 807 18.35 -2.00 16.03
N ILE A 808 17.61 -3.05 15.67
CA ILE A 808 16.94 -3.21 14.36
C ILE A 808 15.45 -2.83 14.36
N ARG A 809 14.75 -2.97 15.50
CA ARG A 809 13.31 -2.72 15.65
C ARG A 809 12.79 -1.38 15.05
N PRO A 810 13.52 -0.25 15.08
CA PRO A 810 13.03 1.00 14.47
C PRO A 810 13.02 1.03 12.93
N TRP A 811 13.70 0.08 12.28
CA TRP A 811 14.03 0.12 10.85
C TRP A 811 13.29 -0.92 10.00
N VAL A 812 12.71 -1.93 10.63
CA VAL A 812 11.95 -3.02 10.00
C VAL A 812 10.47 -2.91 10.37
N ASP A 813 9.59 -3.39 9.49
CA ASP A 813 8.14 -3.29 9.69
C ASP A 813 7.58 -4.51 10.44
N GLU A 814 8.34 -5.61 10.51
CA GLU A 814 8.12 -6.69 11.47
C GLU A 814 9.42 -7.40 11.87
N MET A 815 9.36 -8.16 12.96
CA MET A 815 10.43 -9.07 13.39
C MET A 815 9.86 -10.48 13.53
N VAL A 816 10.49 -11.45 12.87
CA VAL A 816 10.14 -12.88 12.87
C VAL A 816 11.29 -13.67 13.49
N CYS A 817 11.06 -14.24 14.67
CA CYS A 817 12.05 -15.01 15.41
C CYS A 817 11.63 -16.48 15.48
N VAL A 818 12.50 -17.37 15.01
CA VAL A 818 12.32 -18.82 15.15
C VAL A 818 13.23 -19.34 16.26
N ASP A 819 12.61 -19.77 17.36
CA ASP A 819 13.30 -20.51 18.41
C ASP A 819 13.54 -21.96 17.97
N THR A 820 14.77 -22.45 18.19
CA THR A 820 15.16 -23.82 17.85
C THR A 820 15.29 -24.76 19.05
N GLY A 821 14.63 -24.41 20.16
CA GLY A 821 14.63 -25.14 21.42
C GLY A 821 15.52 -24.50 22.48
N SER A 822 15.33 -23.22 22.78
CA SER A 822 15.95 -22.57 23.95
C SER A 822 15.43 -23.18 25.26
N GLN A 823 16.30 -23.20 26.27
CA GLN A 823 16.00 -23.56 27.66
C GLN A 823 16.06 -22.35 28.61
N ASP A 824 16.53 -21.21 28.13
CA ASP A 824 16.55 -19.94 28.87
C ASP A 824 15.36 -19.00 28.50
N GLU A 825 15.40 -17.76 28.98
CA GLU A 825 14.35 -16.76 28.76
C GLU A 825 14.37 -16.12 27.35
N THR A 826 15.25 -16.54 26.42
CA THR A 826 15.37 -15.95 25.07
C THR A 826 14.03 -15.79 24.34
N PRO A 827 13.13 -16.78 24.29
CA PRO A 827 11.87 -16.65 23.57
C PRO A 827 10.96 -15.58 24.19
N ARG A 828 10.89 -15.51 25.53
CA ARG A 828 10.11 -14.51 26.26
C ARG A 828 10.68 -13.10 26.09
N ILE A 829 12.00 -12.95 26.01
CA ILE A 829 12.65 -11.67 25.75
C ILE A 829 12.31 -11.18 24.34
N ALA A 830 12.39 -12.04 23.33
CA ALA A 830 12.06 -11.70 21.95
C ALA A 830 10.57 -11.30 21.79
N GLU A 831 9.66 -12.06 22.41
CA GLU A 831 8.22 -11.74 22.44
C GLU A 831 7.95 -10.39 23.11
N ARG A 832 8.56 -10.13 24.28
CA ARG A 832 8.45 -8.84 24.99
C ARG A 832 8.98 -7.65 24.17
N LEU A 833 9.98 -7.88 23.30
CA LEU A 833 10.51 -6.87 22.39
C LEU A 833 9.68 -6.73 21.09
N GLY A 834 8.56 -7.44 20.97
CA GLY A 834 7.59 -7.31 19.88
C GLY A 834 7.89 -8.18 18.66
N ALA A 835 8.73 -9.21 18.79
CA ALA A 835 8.94 -10.17 17.71
C ALA A 835 7.83 -11.23 17.66
N ARG A 836 7.45 -11.63 16.45
CA ARG A 836 6.59 -12.80 16.20
C ARG A 836 7.41 -14.06 16.46
N LEU A 837 7.03 -14.77 17.51
CA LEU A 837 7.72 -15.97 17.96
C LEU A 837 7.14 -17.22 17.30
N HIS A 838 8.02 -18.01 16.70
CA HIS A 838 7.73 -19.32 16.11
C HIS A 838 8.70 -20.35 16.66
N TYR A 839 8.31 -21.63 16.67
CA TYR A 839 9.13 -22.72 17.20
C TYR A 839 9.43 -23.75 16.11
N PHE A 840 10.69 -24.15 15.98
CA PHE A 840 11.14 -25.12 15.00
C PHE A 840 12.03 -26.18 15.67
N PRO A 841 11.62 -27.46 15.73
CA PRO A 841 12.46 -28.51 16.31
C PRO A 841 13.80 -28.62 15.57
N TRP A 842 14.91 -28.46 16.31
CA TRP A 842 16.24 -28.55 15.74
C TRP A 842 16.48 -29.90 15.05
N CYS A 843 16.83 -29.88 13.76
CA CYS A 843 16.94 -31.06 12.90
C CYS A 843 18.32 -31.20 12.21
N ASP A 844 19.37 -30.70 12.84
CA ASP A 844 20.75 -30.72 12.31
C ASP A 844 20.88 -30.03 10.93
N SER A 845 20.16 -28.92 10.77
CA SER A 845 20.27 -28.01 9.64
C SER A 845 19.88 -26.59 10.07
N PHE A 846 20.81 -25.64 9.93
CA PHE A 846 20.49 -24.23 10.08
C PHE A 846 19.58 -23.74 8.94
N SER A 847 19.73 -24.26 7.70
CA SER A 847 18.88 -23.81 6.57
C SER A 847 17.45 -24.25 6.70
N ALA A 848 17.16 -25.35 7.37
CA ALA A 848 15.79 -25.70 7.71
C ALA A 848 15.18 -24.62 8.64
N ALA A 849 15.94 -24.14 9.64
CA ALA A 849 15.50 -23.09 10.56
C ALA A 849 15.43 -21.70 9.91
N ARG A 850 16.42 -21.30 9.07
CA ARG A 850 16.38 -20.02 8.32
C ARG A 850 15.28 -20.01 7.25
N ASN A 851 15.02 -21.14 6.58
CA ASN A 851 13.89 -21.26 5.66
C ASN A 851 12.54 -21.24 6.39
N GLU A 852 12.47 -21.75 7.62
CA GLU A 852 11.28 -21.62 8.47
C GLU A 852 11.04 -20.16 8.89
N SER A 853 12.07 -19.39 9.28
CA SER A 853 11.88 -17.96 9.56
C SER A 853 11.48 -17.18 8.30
N PHE A 854 12.12 -17.48 7.16
CA PHE A 854 11.71 -16.95 5.86
C PHE A 854 10.26 -17.32 5.50
N ARG A 855 9.74 -18.47 5.94
CA ARG A 855 8.36 -18.91 5.65
C ARG A 855 7.32 -17.97 6.25
N HIS A 856 7.56 -17.47 7.46
CA HIS A 856 6.66 -16.55 8.19
C HIS A 856 6.87 -15.07 7.83
N ALA A 857 7.92 -14.74 7.08
CA ALA A 857 8.19 -13.38 6.61
C ALA A 857 7.16 -12.90 5.59
N ARG A 858 6.54 -11.74 5.86
CA ARG A 858 5.57 -11.07 4.96
C ARG A 858 6.18 -10.02 4.03
N GLY A 859 7.33 -9.48 4.43
CA GLY A 859 7.98 -8.33 3.79
C GLY A 859 8.22 -8.54 2.31
N HIS A 860 8.21 -7.45 1.52
CA HIS A 860 8.71 -7.52 0.13
C HIS A 860 10.19 -7.92 0.09
N TRP A 861 10.94 -7.46 1.09
CA TRP A 861 12.31 -7.85 1.38
C TRP A 861 12.39 -8.56 2.73
N ILE A 862 13.23 -9.59 2.78
CA ILE A 862 13.65 -10.25 4.01
C ILE A 862 15.07 -9.79 4.32
N PHE A 863 15.23 -9.13 5.46
CA PHE A 863 16.52 -8.90 6.10
C PHE A 863 16.74 -9.99 7.14
N TRP A 864 17.94 -10.52 7.28
CA TRP A 864 18.22 -11.49 8.34
C TRP A 864 19.44 -11.13 9.17
N MET A 865 19.37 -11.48 10.45
CA MET A 865 20.43 -11.25 11.44
C MET A 865 20.61 -12.51 12.28
N ASP A 866 21.82 -12.72 12.77
CA ASP A 866 22.06 -13.66 13.86
C ASP A 866 21.71 -12.99 15.20
N SER A 867 21.42 -13.77 16.24
CA SER A 867 20.92 -13.31 17.56
C SER A 867 21.91 -12.47 18.38
N ASP A 868 23.10 -12.23 17.83
CA ASP A 868 24.23 -11.48 18.36
C ASP A 868 24.78 -10.44 17.35
N ASP A 869 24.07 -10.21 16.23
CA ASP A 869 24.28 -9.07 15.34
C ASP A 869 23.61 -7.80 15.90
N THR A 870 24.20 -6.63 15.61
CA THR A 870 23.62 -5.31 15.91
C THR A 870 23.79 -4.36 14.72
N ILE A 871 22.91 -3.35 14.60
CA ILE A 871 22.98 -2.30 13.58
C ILE A 871 22.87 -0.91 14.21
N ASP A 872 23.68 0.05 13.76
CA ASP A 872 23.58 1.43 14.25
C ASP A 872 22.47 2.23 13.54
N ARG A 873 22.18 3.42 14.06
CA ARG A 873 21.12 4.31 13.53
C ARG A 873 21.34 4.74 12.08
N GLU A 874 22.59 4.92 11.67
CA GLU A 874 22.92 5.37 10.31
C GLU A 874 22.69 4.25 9.30
N ASN A 875 23.20 3.05 9.62
CA ASN A 875 23.03 1.85 8.80
C ASN A 875 21.59 1.35 8.78
N GLY A 876 20.86 1.47 9.90
CA GLY A 876 19.42 1.20 9.95
C GLY A 876 18.60 2.11 9.02
N HIS A 877 18.96 3.40 8.92
CA HIS A 877 18.33 4.31 7.97
C HIS A 877 18.63 3.93 6.51
N LYS A 878 19.90 3.64 6.19
CA LYS A 878 20.30 3.17 4.84
C LYS A 878 19.60 1.87 4.44
N LEU A 879 19.51 0.90 5.35
CA LEU A 879 18.79 -0.37 5.16
C LEU A 879 17.31 -0.12 4.80
N ARG A 880 16.63 0.74 5.57
CA ARG A 880 15.22 1.05 5.31
C ARG A 880 15.04 1.79 4.00
N GLN A 881 15.91 2.76 3.68
CA GLN A 881 15.90 3.44 2.38
C GLN A 881 16.06 2.45 1.22
N LEU A 882 16.96 1.47 1.34
CA LEU A 882 17.20 0.44 0.33
C LEU A 882 15.94 -0.41 0.04
N ALA A 883 15.24 -0.84 1.10
CA ALA A 883 14.04 -1.68 0.97
C ALA A 883 12.81 -0.92 0.42
N TYR A 884 12.76 0.40 0.63
CA TYR A 884 11.64 1.26 0.26
C TYR A 884 11.80 1.92 -1.13
N ALA A 885 13.03 2.17 -1.57
CA ALA A 885 13.32 2.74 -2.89
C ALA A 885 12.73 1.92 -4.05
N GLU A 886 12.55 2.59 -5.19
CA GLU A 886 12.41 1.88 -6.46
C GLU A 886 13.77 1.26 -6.82
N THR A 887 13.74 -0.02 -7.15
CA THR A 887 14.93 -0.86 -7.37
C THR A 887 14.72 -1.65 -8.64
N ASP A 888 15.81 -1.87 -9.39
CA ASP A 888 15.76 -2.69 -10.60
C ASP A 888 15.11 -4.05 -10.29
N PRO A 889 14.07 -4.49 -11.04
CA PRO A 889 13.46 -5.79 -10.87
C PRO A 889 14.46 -6.97 -10.91
N ALA A 890 15.57 -6.84 -11.66
CA ALA A 890 16.62 -7.85 -11.75
C ALA A 890 17.41 -8.04 -10.44
N VAL A 891 17.57 -6.99 -9.62
CA VAL A 891 18.26 -7.10 -8.33
C VAL A 891 17.37 -7.87 -7.35
N LEU A 892 17.75 -9.11 -7.03
CA LEU A 892 17.01 -9.98 -6.11
C LEU A 892 17.61 -10.00 -4.69
N ALA A 893 18.83 -9.51 -4.51
CA ALA A 893 19.53 -9.51 -3.24
C ALA A 893 20.55 -8.38 -3.11
N TYR A 894 20.88 -8.03 -1.87
CA TYR A 894 21.94 -7.09 -1.53
C TYR A 894 22.98 -7.71 -0.59
N SER A 895 24.26 -7.53 -0.96
CA SER A 895 25.40 -7.82 -0.10
C SER A 895 25.65 -6.64 0.85
N MET A 896 25.91 -6.96 2.11
CA MET A 896 26.17 -6.03 3.20
C MET A 896 27.40 -6.48 3.98
N LYS A 897 28.09 -5.54 4.61
CA LYS A 897 29.32 -5.82 5.35
C LYS A 897 28.99 -6.20 6.79
N VAL A 898 29.62 -7.24 7.31
CA VAL A 898 29.51 -7.65 8.71
C VAL A 898 30.86 -7.44 9.36
N HIS A 899 30.91 -6.54 10.34
CA HIS A 899 32.09 -6.26 11.15
C HIS A 899 32.15 -7.24 12.31
N CYS A 900 33.16 -8.11 12.34
CA CYS A 900 33.39 -9.11 13.37
C CYS A 900 34.57 -8.69 14.25
N PRO A 901 34.36 -7.87 15.30
CA PRO A 901 35.42 -7.48 16.24
C PRO A 901 35.91 -8.68 17.06
N SER A 902 37.21 -8.91 17.06
CA SER A 902 37.89 -9.99 17.78
C SER A 902 38.96 -9.42 18.71
N PRO A 903 39.30 -10.09 19.83
CA PRO A 903 40.44 -9.68 20.65
C PRO A 903 41.71 -9.95 19.86
N GLY A 904 42.41 -8.90 19.49
CA GLY A 904 43.66 -9.00 18.76
C GLY A 904 44.80 -9.49 19.64
N LYS A 905 45.89 -9.96 19.02
CA LYS A 905 46.98 -10.66 19.73
C LYS A 905 47.65 -9.83 20.83
N ASN A 906 47.57 -8.50 20.73
CA ASN A 906 48.23 -7.55 21.63
C ASN A 906 47.23 -6.72 22.49
N GLY A 907 45.94 -7.07 22.50
CA GLY A 907 44.90 -6.35 23.27
C GLY A 907 44.17 -5.24 22.52
N ASP A 908 44.62 -4.86 21.33
CA ASP A 908 43.82 -4.09 20.35
C ASP A 908 42.61 -4.91 19.87
N THR A 909 41.58 -4.24 19.34
CA THR A 909 40.42 -4.93 18.71
C THR A 909 40.65 -5.08 17.21
N GLU A 910 40.93 -6.30 16.75
CA GLU A 910 41.02 -6.65 15.33
C GLU A 910 39.61 -6.75 14.74
N VAL A 911 39.33 -6.15 13.58
CA VAL A 911 38.01 -6.22 12.93
C VAL A 911 38.15 -6.92 11.58
N THR A 912 37.60 -8.12 11.49
CA THR A 912 37.37 -8.78 10.20
C THR A 912 36.08 -8.24 9.57
N VAL A 913 36.11 -7.95 8.28
CA VAL A 913 34.94 -7.52 7.50
C VAL A 913 34.55 -8.64 6.55
N VAL A 914 33.30 -9.08 6.64
CA VAL A 914 32.74 -10.18 5.82
C VAL A 914 31.58 -9.65 4.98
N ASP A 915 31.64 -9.80 3.67
CA ASP A 915 30.50 -9.54 2.78
C ASP A 915 29.51 -10.71 2.86
N GLN A 916 28.28 -10.42 3.29
CA GLN A 916 27.19 -11.39 3.36
C GLN A 916 25.92 -10.85 2.70
N ILE A 917 25.19 -11.73 2.02
CA ILE A 917 23.84 -11.41 1.54
C ILE A 917 22.91 -11.37 2.77
N LYS A 918 22.68 -10.18 3.31
CA LYS A 918 21.80 -9.96 4.48
C LYS A 918 20.38 -9.55 4.10
N LEU A 919 20.14 -9.09 2.87
CA LEU A 919 18.83 -8.63 2.38
C LEU A 919 18.47 -9.31 1.05
N VAL A 920 17.30 -9.95 0.96
CA VAL A 920 16.82 -10.70 -0.23
C VAL A 920 15.34 -10.45 -0.51
N ARG A 921 14.91 -10.52 -1.77
CA ARG A 921 13.47 -10.43 -2.11
C ARG A 921 12.74 -11.65 -1.54
N ASN A 922 11.53 -11.45 -1.02
CA ASN A 922 10.69 -12.52 -0.48
C ASN A 922 9.99 -13.30 -1.60
N LEU A 923 10.77 -14.10 -2.33
CA LEU A 923 10.27 -14.98 -3.40
C LEU A 923 10.34 -16.44 -2.94
N PRO A 924 9.41 -17.34 -3.31
CA PRO A 924 9.42 -18.72 -2.84
C PRO A 924 10.60 -19.57 -3.31
N GLU A 925 11.15 -19.24 -4.47
CA GLU A 925 12.34 -19.83 -5.08
C GLU A 925 13.66 -19.46 -4.37
N LEU A 926 13.69 -18.35 -3.61
CA LEU A 926 14.86 -17.90 -2.86
C LEU A 926 14.86 -18.53 -1.47
N ARG A 927 15.48 -19.72 -1.39
CA ARG A 927 15.66 -20.48 -0.15
C ARG A 927 17.12 -20.80 0.08
N TRP A 928 17.48 -20.90 1.35
CA TRP A 928 18.78 -21.37 1.79
C TRP A 928 18.94 -22.85 1.53
N ASP A 929 20.13 -23.26 1.14
CA ASP A 929 20.56 -24.64 1.00
C ASP A 929 21.83 -24.88 1.84
N ARG A 930 22.22 -26.15 2.02
CA ARG A 930 23.30 -26.65 2.90
C ARG A 930 22.95 -26.62 4.40
N ARG A 931 23.55 -27.51 5.21
CA ARG A 931 23.21 -27.69 6.64
C ARG A 931 23.82 -26.62 7.54
N ILE A 932 25.00 -26.12 7.16
CA ILE A 932 25.76 -25.07 7.84
C ILE A 932 26.54 -24.27 6.80
N HIS A 933 26.90 -23.01 7.10
CA HIS A 933 27.43 -22.05 6.12
C HIS A 933 26.51 -21.93 4.89
N GLU A 934 25.22 -21.79 5.16
CA GLU A 934 24.15 -21.90 4.17
C GLU A 934 24.32 -21.00 2.95
N GLN A 935 23.82 -21.48 1.81
CA GLN A 935 23.99 -20.82 0.51
C GLN A 935 22.65 -20.39 -0.08
N ILE A 936 22.54 -19.11 -0.44
CA ILE A 936 21.40 -18.53 -1.17
C ILE A 936 21.77 -18.04 -2.59
N ILE A 937 23.07 -17.84 -2.87
CA ILE A 937 23.58 -17.45 -4.20
C ILE A 937 23.10 -18.41 -5.32
N PRO A 938 23.14 -19.75 -5.16
CA PRO A 938 22.65 -20.66 -6.19
C PRO A 938 21.15 -20.50 -6.48
N ALA A 939 20.34 -20.14 -5.48
CA ALA A 939 18.92 -19.88 -5.65
C ALA A 939 18.68 -18.57 -6.43
N ILE A 940 19.42 -17.51 -6.10
CA ILE A 940 19.36 -16.21 -6.80
C ILE A 940 19.77 -16.37 -8.28
N ARG A 941 20.88 -17.07 -8.54
CA ARG A 941 21.36 -17.37 -9.91
C ARG A 941 20.32 -18.16 -10.72
N ARG A 942 19.69 -19.19 -10.12
CA ARG A 942 18.61 -19.96 -10.78
C ARG A 942 17.35 -19.13 -11.06
N ALA A 943 17.07 -18.10 -10.26
CA ALA A 943 15.96 -17.18 -10.49
C ALA A 943 16.27 -16.09 -11.55
N GLY A 944 17.47 -16.11 -12.16
CA GLY A 944 17.91 -15.09 -13.11
C GLY A 944 18.22 -13.73 -12.47
N GLY A 945 18.48 -13.70 -11.16
CA GLY A 945 18.62 -12.47 -10.40
C GLY A 945 20.06 -11.98 -10.20
N GLU A 946 20.19 -10.68 -10.05
CA GLU A 946 21.44 -9.99 -9.70
C GLU A 946 21.58 -9.76 -8.19
N ILE A 947 22.83 -9.57 -7.75
CA ILE A 947 23.20 -9.26 -6.37
C ILE A 947 23.96 -7.93 -6.37
N ALA A 948 23.39 -6.91 -5.75
CA ALA A 948 24.02 -5.59 -5.66
C ALA A 948 24.80 -5.43 -4.35
N PHE A 949 25.94 -4.74 -4.40
CA PHE A 949 26.74 -4.44 -3.20
C PHE A 949 26.30 -3.12 -2.56
N THR A 950 26.44 -3.01 -1.24
CA THR A 950 26.03 -1.82 -0.48
C THR A 950 27.11 -1.35 0.48
N ASN A 951 26.96 -0.13 1.01
CA ASN A 951 27.76 0.41 2.10
C ASN A 951 27.07 0.26 3.47
N VAL A 952 25.99 -0.53 3.56
CA VAL A 952 25.34 -0.88 4.84
C VAL A 952 26.23 -1.90 5.55
N TYR A 953 26.50 -1.68 6.83
CA TYR A 953 27.18 -2.66 7.68
C TYR A 953 26.43 -2.97 8.98
N LEU A 954 26.70 -4.17 9.50
CA LEU A 954 26.29 -4.68 10.81
C LEU A 954 27.53 -4.96 11.67
N VAL A 955 27.35 -5.12 12.98
CA VAL A 955 28.40 -5.58 13.91
C VAL A 955 27.98 -6.91 14.54
N HIS A 956 28.77 -7.96 14.31
CA HIS A 956 28.56 -9.30 14.85
C HIS A 956 29.34 -9.48 16.16
N SER A 957 28.64 -9.54 17.29
CA SER A 957 29.28 -9.55 18.61
C SER A 957 29.76 -10.93 19.07
N GLY A 958 29.20 -12.04 18.57
CA GLY A 958 29.62 -13.41 18.90
C GLY A 958 29.29 -13.82 20.33
N ALA A 959 28.14 -14.48 20.53
CA ALA A 959 27.47 -14.69 21.81
C ALA A 959 28.26 -15.43 22.90
N ASP A 960 29.15 -16.37 22.56
CA ASP A 960 30.01 -17.06 23.53
C ASP A 960 31.44 -17.22 23.01
N ARG A 961 32.38 -16.58 23.70
CA ARG A 961 33.82 -16.58 23.41
C ARG A 961 34.64 -17.38 24.45
N SER A 962 33.97 -18.04 25.40
CA SER A 962 34.62 -18.91 26.37
C SER A 962 35.40 -20.06 25.68
N PRO A 963 36.41 -20.65 26.34
CA PRO A 963 37.06 -21.86 25.82
C PRO A 963 36.07 -23.01 25.59
N GLU A 964 35.08 -23.15 26.46
CA GLU A 964 34.03 -24.16 26.43
C GLU A 964 33.06 -23.93 25.25
N GLY A 965 32.57 -22.69 25.08
CA GLY A 965 31.71 -22.29 23.97
C GLY A 965 32.38 -22.45 22.61
N ARG A 966 33.66 -22.06 22.49
CA ARG A 966 34.46 -22.29 21.29
C ARG A 966 34.61 -23.78 20.96
N ARG A 967 34.83 -24.63 21.96
CA ARG A 967 34.90 -26.10 21.77
C ARG A 967 33.55 -26.67 21.33
N SER A 968 32.47 -26.31 22.01
CA SER A 968 31.10 -26.75 21.69
C SER A 968 30.68 -26.34 20.27
N LYS A 969 30.99 -25.10 19.87
CA LYS A 969 30.80 -24.61 18.49
C LYS A 969 31.59 -25.45 17.49
N LEU A 970 32.89 -25.67 17.74
CA LEU A 970 33.75 -26.47 16.86
C LEU A 970 33.25 -27.91 16.68
N GLU A 971 32.86 -28.58 17.78
CA GLU A 971 32.32 -29.94 17.76
C GLU A 971 31.00 -30.02 16.97
N ARG A 972 30.09 -29.06 17.18
CA ARG A 972 28.83 -28.92 16.43
C ARG A 972 29.09 -28.71 14.94
N ASP A 973 29.93 -27.75 14.59
CA ASP A 973 30.17 -27.32 13.22
C ASP A 973 30.84 -28.43 12.41
N LEU A 974 31.84 -29.11 12.99
CA LEU A 974 32.42 -30.33 12.42
C LEU A 974 31.39 -31.46 12.26
N ARG A 975 30.50 -31.69 13.23
CA ARG A 975 29.46 -32.74 13.12
C ARG A 975 28.53 -32.48 11.94
N LEU A 976 28.05 -31.24 11.78
CA LEU A 976 27.14 -30.85 10.70
C LEU A 976 27.83 -30.91 9.33
N LEU A 977 29.07 -30.42 9.23
CA LEU A 977 29.87 -30.50 7.99
C LEU A 977 30.19 -31.94 7.59
N ASN A 978 30.41 -32.86 8.54
CA ASN A 978 30.64 -34.28 8.24
C ASN A 978 29.36 -34.99 7.77
N LEU A 979 28.18 -34.65 8.31
CA LEU A 979 26.90 -35.14 7.77
C LEU A 979 26.68 -34.66 6.33
N GLU A 980 26.97 -33.38 6.07
CA GLU A 980 26.88 -32.80 4.73
C GLU A 980 27.89 -33.42 3.75
N LEU A 981 29.11 -33.73 4.20
CA LEU A 981 30.12 -34.44 3.42
C LEU A 981 29.70 -35.87 3.08
N GLN A 982 28.94 -36.55 3.95
CA GLN A 982 28.40 -37.89 3.64
C GLN A 982 27.32 -37.84 2.55
N GLU A 983 26.49 -36.79 2.55
CA GLU A 983 25.46 -36.57 1.54
C GLU A 983 26.04 -36.04 0.21
N TYR A 984 27.10 -35.22 0.27
CA TYR A 984 27.70 -34.54 -0.88
C TYR A 984 29.26 -34.58 -0.83
N PRO A 985 29.91 -35.73 -1.10
CA PRO A 985 31.33 -35.97 -0.79
C PRO A 985 32.37 -35.06 -1.46
N ASP A 986 32.03 -34.47 -2.60
CA ASP A 986 32.92 -33.62 -3.41
C ASP A 986 32.37 -32.18 -3.58
N HIS A 987 31.39 -31.75 -2.77
CA HIS A 987 30.84 -30.40 -2.87
C HIS A 987 31.88 -29.33 -2.46
N PRO A 988 32.33 -28.44 -3.37
CA PRO A 988 33.53 -27.60 -3.14
C PRO A 988 33.39 -26.65 -1.96
N PHE A 989 32.20 -26.08 -1.76
CA PHE A 989 31.95 -25.17 -0.63
C PHE A 989 31.90 -25.91 0.72
N THR A 990 31.46 -27.17 0.75
CA THR A 990 31.48 -27.99 1.98
C THR A 990 32.92 -28.34 2.36
N LEU A 991 33.74 -28.70 1.37
CA LEU A 991 35.17 -28.95 1.52
C LEU A 991 35.91 -27.67 1.97
N PHE A 992 35.56 -26.51 1.42
CA PHE A 992 36.11 -25.22 1.85
C PHE A 992 35.84 -24.95 3.35
N ASN A 993 34.59 -25.09 3.79
CA ASN A 993 34.24 -24.84 5.19
C ASN A 993 34.88 -25.86 6.14
N LEU A 994 34.98 -27.14 5.78
CA LEU A 994 35.78 -28.12 6.54
C LEU A 994 37.24 -27.66 6.68
N GLY A 995 37.84 -27.20 5.58
CA GLY A 995 39.18 -26.63 5.57
C GLY A 995 39.33 -25.44 6.53
N MET A 996 38.35 -24.53 6.53
CA MET A 996 38.27 -23.40 7.46
C MET A 996 38.13 -23.84 8.92
N THR A 997 37.20 -24.74 9.22
CA THR A 997 36.96 -25.22 10.59
C THR A 997 38.18 -25.96 11.15
N TYR A 998 38.93 -26.71 10.34
CA TYR A 998 40.21 -27.30 10.75
C TYR A 998 41.33 -26.27 10.92
N LEU A 999 41.38 -25.21 10.09
CA LEU A 999 42.32 -24.10 10.26
C LEU A 999 42.09 -23.39 11.61
N ASP A 1000 40.84 -23.07 11.93
CA ASP A 1000 40.45 -22.41 13.19
C ASP A 1000 40.73 -23.30 14.42
N ALA A 1001 40.68 -24.63 14.24
CA ALA A 1001 41.08 -25.61 15.25
C ALA A 1001 42.61 -25.79 15.38
N GLY A 1002 43.42 -25.20 14.50
CA GLY A 1002 44.88 -25.37 14.44
C GLY A 1002 45.35 -26.68 13.79
N ASP A 1003 44.45 -27.48 13.20
CA ASP A 1003 44.77 -28.71 12.47
C ASP A 1003 45.13 -28.39 11.01
N TYR A 1004 46.30 -27.77 10.84
CA TYR A 1004 46.77 -27.34 9.52
C TYR A 1004 46.96 -28.51 8.54
N GLN A 1005 47.24 -29.74 9.01
CA GLN A 1005 47.35 -30.90 8.14
C GLN A 1005 45.99 -31.31 7.54
N ARG A 1006 44.90 -31.33 8.31
CA ARG A 1006 43.57 -31.60 7.75
C ARG A 1006 43.04 -30.42 6.94
N ALA A 1007 43.32 -29.19 7.36
CA ALA A 1007 42.93 -27.99 6.63
C ALA A 1007 43.44 -28.02 5.17
N THR A 1008 44.71 -28.32 4.94
CA THR A 1008 45.27 -28.38 3.57
C THR A 1008 44.63 -29.47 2.72
N VAL A 1009 44.28 -30.64 3.28
CA VAL A 1009 43.61 -31.72 2.54
C VAL A 1009 42.24 -31.27 2.02
N TYR A 1010 41.43 -30.65 2.87
CA TYR A 1010 40.09 -30.21 2.49
C TYR A 1010 40.12 -28.95 1.59
N LEU A 1011 41.02 -28.00 1.82
CA LEU A 1011 41.20 -26.82 0.98
C LEU A 1011 41.70 -27.17 -0.43
N ASN A 1012 42.65 -28.11 -0.59
CA ASN A 1012 43.08 -28.58 -1.90
C ASN A 1012 41.93 -29.25 -2.66
N ARG A 1013 41.21 -30.20 -2.03
CA ARG A 1013 40.04 -30.85 -2.64
C ARG A 1013 38.94 -29.84 -3.01
N SER A 1014 38.76 -28.79 -2.22
CA SER A 1014 37.83 -27.70 -2.54
C SER A 1014 38.25 -26.99 -3.83
N ILE A 1015 39.51 -26.59 -3.96
CA ILE A 1015 40.05 -25.92 -5.15
C ILE A 1015 39.91 -26.84 -6.39
N GLU A 1016 40.30 -28.12 -6.28
CA GLU A 1016 40.18 -29.13 -7.35
C GLU A 1016 38.73 -29.41 -7.82
N ARG A 1017 37.72 -29.05 -7.02
CA ARG A 1017 36.29 -29.28 -7.31
C ARG A 1017 35.53 -27.98 -7.58
N SER A 1018 36.20 -26.82 -7.55
CA SER A 1018 35.59 -25.51 -7.77
C SER A 1018 35.71 -25.08 -9.23
N GLY A 1019 34.67 -24.43 -9.77
CA GLY A 1019 34.78 -23.68 -11.03
C GLY A 1019 35.42 -22.31 -10.80
N GLU A 1020 36.00 -21.71 -11.84
CA GLU A 1020 36.73 -20.42 -11.78
C GLU A 1020 35.89 -19.24 -11.26
N SER A 1021 34.55 -19.34 -11.33
CA SER A 1021 33.59 -18.33 -10.89
C SER A 1021 33.04 -18.53 -9.47
N GLU A 1022 33.60 -19.48 -8.71
CA GLU A 1022 33.21 -19.73 -7.31
C GLU A 1022 33.83 -18.74 -6.34
N SER A 1023 33.01 -18.14 -5.48
CA SER A 1023 33.41 -17.00 -4.63
C SER A 1023 34.42 -17.35 -3.54
N HIS A 1024 34.43 -18.59 -3.04
CA HIS A 1024 35.34 -19.02 -1.98
C HIS A 1024 36.78 -19.28 -2.46
N LEU A 1025 37.04 -19.36 -3.77
CA LEU A 1025 38.35 -19.74 -4.31
C LEU A 1025 39.49 -18.84 -3.81
N ARG A 1026 39.31 -17.51 -3.86
CA ARG A 1026 40.28 -16.52 -3.38
C ARG A 1026 40.70 -16.80 -1.93
N LYS A 1027 39.70 -17.00 -1.07
CA LYS A 1027 39.90 -17.28 0.35
C LYS A 1027 40.50 -18.65 0.58
N ALA A 1028 40.12 -19.67 -0.20
CA ALA A 1028 40.70 -21.00 -0.16
C ALA A 1028 42.21 -20.97 -0.43
N TYR A 1029 42.66 -20.27 -1.49
CA TYR A 1029 44.09 -20.05 -1.74
C TYR A 1029 44.76 -19.33 -0.56
N ALA A 1030 44.20 -18.22 -0.07
CA ALA A 1030 44.79 -17.44 1.02
C ALA A 1030 44.94 -18.25 2.33
N MET A 1031 43.97 -19.09 2.65
CA MET A 1031 44.01 -19.98 3.81
C MET A 1031 44.96 -21.16 3.61
N LEU A 1032 45.10 -21.65 2.38
CA LEU A 1032 46.03 -22.73 2.05
C LEU A 1032 47.49 -22.25 2.15
N VAL A 1033 47.81 -21.05 1.63
CA VAL A 1033 49.10 -20.36 1.85
C VAL A 1033 49.40 -20.26 3.36
N SER A 1034 48.42 -19.81 4.14
CA SER A 1034 48.54 -19.66 5.60
C SER A 1034 48.81 -21.00 6.31
N SER A 1035 48.12 -22.06 5.89
CA SER A 1035 48.28 -23.42 6.44
C SER A 1035 49.69 -23.95 6.18
N HIS A 1036 50.18 -23.81 4.94
CA HIS A 1036 51.53 -24.24 4.57
C HIS A 1036 52.61 -23.42 5.27
N ALA A 1037 52.43 -22.11 5.47
CA ALA A 1037 53.35 -21.28 6.24
C ALA A 1037 53.42 -21.70 7.72
N GLN A 1038 52.29 -22.05 8.35
CA GLN A 1038 52.30 -22.57 9.72
C GLN A 1038 52.96 -23.96 9.82
N LEU A 1039 52.77 -24.81 8.82
CA LEU A 1039 53.49 -26.08 8.67
C LEU A 1039 54.98 -25.93 8.27
N ARG A 1040 55.48 -24.71 8.10
CA ARG A 1040 56.85 -24.39 7.61
C ARG A 1040 57.16 -24.95 6.22
N HIS A 1041 56.13 -25.19 5.42
CA HIS A 1041 56.23 -25.58 4.01
C HIS A 1041 56.32 -24.34 3.11
N CYS A 1042 57.28 -23.44 3.37
CA CYS A 1042 57.29 -22.09 2.79
C CYS A 1042 57.34 -22.06 1.26
N GLN A 1043 58.10 -22.97 0.63
CA GLN A 1043 58.17 -23.09 -0.83
C GLN A 1043 56.80 -23.43 -1.46
N ILE A 1044 56.05 -24.33 -0.82
CA ILE A 1044 54.70 -24.73 -1.26
C ILE A 1044 53.72 -23.57 -1.04
N ALA A 1045 53.88 -22.80 0.04
CA ALA A 1045 53.07 -21.62 0.30
C ALA A 1045 53.27 -20.51 -0.78
N ASP A 1046 54.50 -20.31 -1.25
CA ASP A 1046 54.83 -19.39 -2.35
C ASP A 1046 54.19 -19.84 -3.68
N GLU A 1047 54.38 -21.10 -4.07
CA GLU A 1047 53.81 -21.67 -5.31
C GLU A 1047 52.28 -21.54 -5.37
N ILE A 1048 51.61 -21.78 -4.24
CA ILE A 1048 50.15 -21.65 -4.07
C ILE A 1048 49.72 -20.17 -4.09
N GLY A 1049 50.49 -19.27 -3.47
CA GLY A 1049 50.24 -17.83 -3.49
C GLY A 1049 50.31 -17.27 -4.92
N GLN A 1050 51.37 -17.63 -5.65
CA GLN A 1050 51.53 -17.27 -7.06
C GLN A 1050 50.43 -17.88 -7.94
N GLN A 1051 49.96 -19.11 -7.66
CA GLN A 1051 48.82 -19.69 -8.37
C GLN A 1051 47.52 -18.90 -8.12
N GLY A 1052 47.24 -18.55 -6.86
CA GLY A 1052 46.10 -17.70 -6.51
C GLY A 1052 46.17 -16.34 -7.22
N LEU A 1053 47.34 -15.70 -7.25
CA LEU A 1053 47.54 -14.39 -7.88
C LEU A 1053 47.56 -14.42 -9.42
N ARG A 1054 47.85 -15.56 -10.06
CA ARG A 1054 47.63 -15.74 -11.50
C ARG A 1054 46.14 -15.71 -11.86
N LEU A 1055 45.28 -16.26 -11.00
CA LEU A 1055 43.82 -16.25 -11.18
C LEU A 1055 43.19 -14.93 -10.70
N PHE A 1056 43.72 -14.35 -9.61
CA PHE A 1056 43.16 -13.19 -8.93
C PHE A 1056 44.22 -12.07 -8.76
N PRO A 1057 44.70 -11.45 -9.86
CA PRO A 1057 45.85 -10.54 -9.83
C PRO A 1057 45.61 -9.20 -9.11
N ARG A 1058 44.40 -8.92 -8.62
CA ARG A 1058 44.06 -7.74 -7.81
C ARG A 1058 43.75 -8.06 -6.35
N ASP A 1059 43.86 -9.33 -5.94
CA ASP A 1059 43.47 -9.77 -4.60
C ASP A 1059 44.41 -9.28 -3.51
N ALA A 1060 43.88 -8.46 -2.60
CA ALA A 1060 44.65 -7.82 -1.55
C ALA A 1060 45.12 -8.80 -0.46
N GLU A 1061 44.33 -9.83 -0.13
CA GLU A 1061 44.70 -10.79 0.92
C GLU A 1061 45.77 -11.75 0.42
N LEU A 1062 45.64 -12.26 -0.80
CA LEU A 1062 46.67 -13.10 -1.42
C LEU A 1062 48.00 -12.35 -1.56
N ARG A 1063 47.96 -11.08 -2.01
CA ARG A 1063 49.16 -10.26 -2.16
C ARG A 1063 49.80 -9.88 -0.82
N PHE A 1064 49.01 -9.66 0.23
CA PHE A 1064 49.52 -9.43 1.58
C PHE A 1064 50.29 -10.65 2.10
N ARG A 1065 49.77 -11.86 1.84
CA ARG A 1065 50.41 -13.13 2.24
C ARG A 1065 51.66 -13.45 1.41
N GLU A 1066 51.63 -13.16 0.11
CA GLU A 1066 52.82 -13.20 -0.77
C GLU A 1066 53.92 -12.26 -0.25
N ALA A 1067 53.58 -11.00 0.04
CA ALA A 1067 54.55 -10.01 0.53
C ALA A 1067 55.20 -10.41 1.86
N ALA A 1068 54.46 -11.06 2.77
CA ALA A 1068 54.99 -11.63 4.00
C ALA A 1068 55.96 -12.80 3.74
N LEU A 1069 55.64 -13.71 2.81
CA LEU A 1069 56.56 -14.80 2.43
C LEU A 1069 57.83 -14.26 1.75
N LEU A 1070 57.70 -13.25 0.88
CA LEU A 1070 58.84 -12.58 0.24
C LEU A 1070 59.76 -11.91 1.29
N HIS A 1071 59.19 -11.37 2.36
CA HIS A 1071 59.95 -10.85 3.52
C HIS A 1071 60.71 -11.96 4.24
N ASP A 1072 60.05 -13.06 4.58
CA ASP A 1072 60.67 -14.24 5.21
C ASP A 1072 61.81 -14.84 4.35
N PHE A 1073 61.72 -14.73 3.02
CA PHE A 1073 62.77 -15.13 2.08
C PHE A 1073 63.87 -14.07 1.86
N GLY A 1074 63.80 -12.90 2.50
CA GLY A 1074 64.76 -11.80 2.34
C GLY A 1074 64.64 -11.04 1.00
N ARG A 1075 63.57 -11.24 0.24
CA ARG A 1075 63.31 -10.58 -1.06
C ARG A 1075 62.65 -9.20 -0.85
N LEU A 1076 63.30 -8.36 -0.06
CA LEU A 1076 62.75 -7.11 0.50
C LEU A 1076 62.17 -6.17 -0.57
N ALA A 1077 62.86 -5.95 -1.69
CA ALA A 1077 62.38 -5.07 -2.74
C ALA A 1077 61.07 -5.56 -3.40
N GLU A 1078 60.89 -6.88 -3.51
CA GLU A 1078 59.70 -7.49 -4.09
C GLU A 1078 58.54 -7.52 -3.08
N ALA A 1079 58.85 -7.69 -1.79
CA ALA A 1079 57.89 -7.52 -0.70
C ALA A 1079 57.36 -6.06 -0.65
N ALA A 1080 58.24 -5.06 -0.75
CA ALA A 1080 57.87 -3.64 -0.76
C ALA A 1080 56.97 -3.27 -1.95
N GLU A 1081 57.31 -3.76 -3.15
CA GLU A 1081 56.49 -3.60 -4.37
C GLU A 1081 55.10 -4.26 -4.21
N SER A 1082 55.05 -5.44 -3.59
CA SER A 1082 53.80 -6.16 -3.36
C SER A 1082 52.89 -5.45 -2.35
N TYR A 1083 53.44 -4.93 -1.26
CA TYR A 1083 52.70 -4.09 -0.31
C TYR A 1083 52.24 -2.76 -0.93
N ARG A 1084 53.08 -2.08 -1.74
CA ARG A 1084 52.67 -0.85 -2.45
C ARG A 1084 51.47 -1.09 -3.38
N LYS A 1085 51.49 -2.18 -4.15
CA LYS A 1085 50.35 -2.56 -5.02
C LYS A 1085 49.03 -2.71 -4.29
N ILE A 1086 49.02 -3.12 -3.01
CA ILE A 1086 47.80 -3.20 -2.19
C ILE A 1086 47.23 -1.80 -1.88
N LEU A 1087 48.11 -0.80 -1.72
CA LEU A 1087 47.72 0.59 -1.46
C LEU A 1087 47.38 1.38 -2.74
N GLU A 1088 47.84 0.91 -3.90
CA GLU A 1088 47.70 1.58 -5.20
C GLU A 1088 46.57 1.00 -6.08
N THR A 1089 46.07 -0.21 -5.79
CA THR A 1089 45.10 -0.92 -6.65
C THR A 1089 43.69 -0.89 -6.08
N ASP A 1090 42.76 -0.25 -6.78
CA ASP A 1090 41.33 -0.46 -6.55
C ASP A 1090 40.92 -1.88 -6.99
N GLU A 1091 40.28 -2.61 -6.09
CA GLU A 1091 39.83 -3.97 -6.31
C GLU A 1091 38.33 -4.02 -6.66
N GLU A 1092 37.97 -4.85 -7.63
CA GLU A 1092 36.58 -5.04 -8.04
C GLU A 1092 35.71 -5.63 -6.90
N PRO A 1093 34.45 -5.17 -6.74
CA PRO A 1093 33.54 -5.70 -5.72
C PRO A 1093 33.32 -7.22 -5.88
N HIS A 1094 33.64 -7.97 -4.85
CA HIS A 1094 33.44 -9.41 -4.76
C HIS A 1094 33.16 -9.80 -3.30
N PHE A 1095 32.71 -11.04 -3.07
CA PHE A 1095 32.50 -11.53 -1.71
C PHE A 1095 33.83 -11.75 -0.99
N ALA A 1096 34.15 -10.87 -0.04
CA ALA A 1096 35.39 -10.88 0.72
C ALA A 1096 35.14 -11.23 2.20
N SER A 1097 36.18 -11.76 2.85
CA SER A 1097 36.24 -11.99 4.30
C SER A 1097 37.64 -11.63 4.80
N VAL A 1098 37.93 -10.34 4.89
CA VAL A 1098 39.29 -9.80 4.99
C VAL A 1098 39.43 -8.94 6.25
N GLU A 1099 40.61 -8.97 6.87
CA GLU A 1099 40.95 -8.10 7.99
C GLU A 1099 41.01 -6.63 7.53
N ARG A 1100 40.29 -5.74 8.21
CA ARG A 1100 40.11 -4.33 7.79
C ARG A 1100 41.43 -3.59 7.58
N GLY A 1101 42.47 -3.93 8.35
CA GLY A 1101 43.77 -3.27 8.28
C GLY A 1101 44.62 -3.62 7.05
N ILE A 1102 44.30 -4.71 6.33
CA ILE A 1102 45.10 -5.16 5.16
C ILE A 1102 45.13 -4.10 4.05
N LYS A 1103 44.03 -3.36 3.83
CA LYS A 1103 43.99 -2.29 2.82
C LYS A 1103 44.47 -0.92 3.33
N GLY A 1104 45.14 -0.88 4.48
CA GLY A 1104 45.60 0.35 5.13
C GLY A 1104 46.72 0.07 6.15
N TYR A 1105 46.50 0.45 7.41
CA TYR A 1105 47.52 0.51 8.46
C TYR A 1105 48.40 -0.74 8.64
N LEU A 1106 47.91 -1.98 8.39
CA LEU A 1106 48.75 -3.19 8.49
C LEU A 1106 49.73 -3.29 7.31
N THR A 1107 49.25 -3.04 6.10
CA THR A 1107 50.12 -2.97 4.90
C THR A 1107 51.13 -1.84 5.04
N ARG A 1108 50.71 -0.67 5.55
CA ARG A 1108 51.64 0.43 5.81
C ARG A 1108 52.68 0.10 6.88
N HIS A 1109 52.27 -0.56 7.97
CA HIS A 1109 53.20 -0.99 9.02
C HIS A 1109 54.20 -2.03 8.50
N ASN A 1110 53.74 -3.05 7.78
CA ASN A 1110 54.63 -4.05 7.21
C ASN A 1110 55.56 -3.43 6.15
N LEU A 1111 55.05 -2.57 5.27
CA LEU A 1111 55.86 -1.82 4.30
C LEU A 1111 56.93 -0.95 4.99
N ALA A 1112 56.60 -0.32 6.13
CA ALA A 1112 57.56 0.42 6.93
C ALA A 1112 58.65 -0.47 7.55
N VAL A 1113 58.30 -1.67 8.03
CA VAL A 1113 59.29 -2.67 8.48
C VAL A 1113 60.21 -3.08 7.32
N ILE A 1114 59.67 -3.34 6.12
CA ILE A 1114 60.49 -3.63 4.93
C ILE A 1114 61.43 -2.46 4.60
N TYR A 1115 60.95 -1.22 4.65
CA TYR A 1115 61.80 -0.05 4.41
C TYR A 1115 62.90 0.09 5.47
N ALA A 1116 62.62 -0.19 6.74
CA ALA A 1116 63.63 -0.22 7.80
C ALA A 1116 64.68 -1.32 7.56
N ASP A 1117 64.27 -2.54 7.21
CA ASP A 1117 65.16 -3.65 6.86
C ASP A 1117 66.00 -3.36 5.60
N MET A 1118 65.49 -2.54 4.67
CA MET A 1118 66.21 -2.01 3.51
C MET A 1118 67.12 -0.81 3.83
N GLY A 1119 67.07 -0.26 5.04
CA GLY A 1119 67.81 0.94 5.48
C GLY A 1119 67.20 2.29 5.07
N ASP A 1120 66.01 2.31 4.47
CA ASP A 1120 65.26 3.53 4.14
C ASP A 1120 64.39 3.98 5.33
N LEU A 1121 65.06 4.50 6.35
CA LEU A 1121 64.43 4.96 7.58
C LEU A 1121 63.43 6.11 7.36
N ALA A 1122 63.59 6.91 6.30
CA ALA A 1122 62.70 8.02 5.98
C ALA A 1122 61.35 7.53 5.43
N SER A 1123 61.37 6.59 4.48
CA SER A 1123 60.15 5.94 3.99
C SER A 1123 59.47 5.10 5.07
N ALA A 1124 60.24 4.44 5.95
CA ALA A 1124 59.72 3.71 7.11
C ALA A 1124 58.96 4.64 8.08
N GLU A 1125 59.58 5.76 8.48
CA GLU A 1125 58.95 6.76 9.33
C GLU A 1125 57.64 7.30 8.71
N GLN A 1126 57.67 7.64 7.42
CA GLN A 1126 56.49 8.14 6.71
C GLN A 1126 55.33 7.12 6.75
N GLN A 1127 55.61 5.84 6.46
CA GLN A 1127 54.56 4.82 6.41
C GLN A 1127 53.98 4.49 7.79
N TRP A 1128 54.78 4.47 8.87
CA TRP A 1128 54.22 4.32 10.23
C TRP A 1128 53.42 5.55 10.68
N ARG A 1129 53.83 6.77 10.32
CA ARG A 1129 53.02 7.98 10.58
C ARG A 1129 51.66 7.91 9.88
N LEU A 1130 51.62 7.41 8.63
CA LEU A 1130 50.37 7.16 7.90
C LEU A 1130 49.55 6.02 8.53
N ALA A 1131 50.18 4.95 9.01
CA ALA A 1131 49.51 3.88 9.73
C ALA A 1131 48.84 4.37 11.03
N LEU A 1132 49.50 5.25 11.79
CA LEU A 1132 48.91 5.88 12.99
C LEU A 1132 47.86 6.95 12.68
N ALA A 1133 47.92 7.60 11.52
CA ALA A 1133 46.84 8.49 11.07
C ALA A 1133 45.55 7.70 10.76
N GLU A 1134 45.67 6.47 10.27
CA GLU A 1134 44.55 5.56 10.01
C GLU A 1134 44.08 4.81 11.28
N MET A 1135 44.99 4.42 12.17
CA MET A 1135 44.68 3.71 13.41
C MET A 1135 45.56 4.20 14.59
N PRO A 1136 45.16 5.28 15.29
CA PRO A 1136 46.00 5.92 16.32
C PRO A 1136 46.36 5.04 17.53
N SER A 1137 45.58 3.98 17.82
CA SER A 1137 45.89 3.08 18.93
C SER A 1137 46.96 2.03 18.60
N PHE A 1138 47.26 1.79 17.32
CA PHE A 1138 48.02 0.62 16.85
C PHE A 1138 49.47 0.62 17.34
N GLU A 1139 49.73 -0.14 18.41
CA GLU A 1139 50.99 -0.10 19.15
C GLU A 1139 52.25 -0.48 18.32
N PRO A 1140 52.21 -1.48 17.40
CA PRO A 1140 53.39 -1.83 16.60
C PRO A 1140 53.94 -0.67 15.75
N ALA A 1141 53.09 0.22 15.25
CA ALA A 1141 53.55 1.40 14.52
C ALA A 1141 54.11 2.50 15.44
N LYS A 1142 53.60 2.63 16.69
CA LYS A 1142 54.21 3.51 17.71
C LYS A 1142 55.58 2.99 18.12
N GLN A 1143 55.72 1.69 18.32
CA GLN A 1143 56.98 1.05 18.68
C GLN A 1143 58.02 1.23 17.56
N GLY A 1144 57.65 0.96 16.30
CA GLY A 1144 58.53 1.21 15.15
C GLY A 1144 59.00 2.66 15.06
N LEU A 1145 58.09 3.63 15.19
CA LEU A 1145 58.46 5.06 15.22
C LEU A 1145 59.35 5.41 16.40
N HIS A 1146 59.06 4.89 17.59
CA HIS A 1146 59.89 5.08 18.76
C HIS A 1146 61.30 4.53 18.53
N ASP A 1147 61.43 3.37 17.90
CA ASP A 1147 62.72 2.73 17.66
C ASP A 1147 63.52 3.45 16.55
N ILE A 1148 62.90 3.90 15.45
CA ILE A 1148 63.59 4.78 14.48
C ILE A 1148 63.93 6.15 15.08
N VAL A 1149 63.09 6.74 15.93
CA VAL A 1149 63.43 7.99 16.64
C VAL A 1149 64.58 7.74 17.62
N ARG A 1150 64.64 6.58 18.26
CA ARG A 1150 65.73 6.20 19.17
C ARG A 1150 67.02 5.86 18.44
N GLU A 1151 66.97 5.23 17.27
CA GLU A 1151 68.13 5.00 16.40
C GLU A 1151 68.62 6.30 15.76
N SER A 1152 67.72 7.17 15.30
CA SER A 1152 68.05 8.51 14.80
C SER A 1152 68.63 9.38 15.91
N ALA A 1153 68.09 9.29 17.14
CA ALA A 1153 68.67 9.95 18.32
C ALA A 1153 70.01 9.33 18.73
N ALA A 1154 70.20 8.01 18.61
CA ALA A 1154 71.47 7.34 18.89
C ALA A 1154 72.53 7.65 17.82
N ALA A 1155 72.16 7.76 16.54
CA ALA A 1155 73.02 8.23 15.46
C ALA A 1155 73.36 9.70 15.64
N THR A 1156 72.39 10.55 16.01
CA THR A 1156 72.62 11.95 16.37
C THR A 1156 73.49 12.07 17.63
N CYS A 1157 73.37 11.14 18.59
CA CYS A 1157 74.20 11.10 19.79
C CYS A 1157 75.62 10.58 19.51
N ALA A 1158 75.79 9.64 18.58
CA ALA A 1158 77.11 9.21 18.09
C ALA A 1158 77.82 10.32 17.30
N VAL A 1159 77.08 11.04 16.44
CA VAL A 1159 77.56 12.22 15.74
C VAL A 1159 77.86 13.36 16.73
N SER A 1160 77.05 13.56 17.77
CA SER A 1160 77.32 14.59 18.79
C SER A 1160 78.43 14.21 19.78
N LEU A 1161 78.67 12.92 20.06
CA LEU A 1161 79.88 12.46 20.75
C LEU A 1161 81.14 12.64 19.90
N SER A 1162 81.01 12.59 18.57
CA SER A 1162 82.09 13.01 17.65
C SER A 1162 82.25 14.54 17.53
N ALA A 1163 81.25 15.34 17.92
CA ALA A 1163 81.26 16.80 17.75
C ALA A 1163 81.46 17.61 19.06
N CYS A 1164 81.08 17.06 20.22
CA CYS A 1164 81.22 17.73 21.53
C CYS A 1164 82.65 17.74 22.09
N VAL A 1165 83.64 17.24 21.34
CA VAL A 1165 85.07 17.53 21.61
C VAL A 1165 85.42 18.99 21.24
N THR A 1166 84.53 19.71 20.52
CA THR A 1166 84.78 21.10 20.07
C THR A 1166 83.73 22.13 20.53
N ASN A 1167 84.14 22.99 21.46
CA ASN A 1167 83.68 24.37 21.73
C ASN A 1167 82.35 24.66 22.49
N ARG A 1168 82.52 24.76 23.81
CA ARG A 1168 81.93 25.71 24.81
C ARG A 1168 81.33 27.04 24.28
N ILE A 1169 80.30 27.59 24.97
CA ILE A 1169 80.29 28.92 25.69
C ILE A 1169 78.86 29.36 26.18
N SER A 1170 78.79 30.00 27.37
CA SER A 1170 77.73 30.84 28.07
C SER A 1170 76.24 30.85 27.65
N LEU A 1171 75.22 30.73 28.53
CA LEU A 1171 74.74 31.71 29.57
C LEU A 1171 74.35 33.09 28.98
N THR A 1172 73.23 33.80 29.28
CA THR A 1172 72.15 33.80 30.32
C THR A 1172 70.89 34.57 29.81
N GLY A 1173 69.68 34.49 30.42
CA GLY A 1173 68.55 35.31 29.91
C GLY A 1173 67.22 35.62 30.67
N SER A 1174 66.75 34.90 31.71
CA SER A 1174 65.61 35.26 32.61
C SER A 1174 64.14 35.45 32.10
N PRO A 1175 63.10 35.36 32.98
CA PRO A 1175 61.69 35.12 32.60
C PRO A 1175 60.63 36.05 33.27
N ARG A 1176 59.31 35.71 33.15
CA ARG A 1176 58.13 35.92 34.06
C ARG A 1176 56.81 35.79 33.21
N LEU A 1177 55.62 35.39 33.68
CA LEU A 1177 55.12 34.85 34.97
C LEU A 1177 53.79 34.08 34.76
N SER A 1178 53.48 33.22 35.73
CA SER A 1178 52.28 32.40 36.02
C SER A 1178 50.86 32.95 35.77
N GLY A 1179 49.89 32.05 35.54
CA GLY A 1179 48.46 32.32 35.75
C GLY A 1179 47.48 31.18 35.39
N LEU A 1180 47.42 30.13 36.24
CA LEU A 1180 46.52 28.94 36.18
C LEU A 1180 46.74 27.95 35.02
#